data_AF-A0AAU9DL01-F1
#
_entry.id   AF-A0AAU9DL01-F1
#
_cell.length_a   1.000
_cell.length_b   1.000
_cell.length_c   1.000
_cell.angle_alpha   90.00
_cell.angle_beta   90.00
_cell.angle_gamma   90.00
#
_symmetry.space_group_name_H-M   'P 1'
#
loop_
_entity.id
_entity.type
_entity.pdbx_description
1 polymer ?
#
loop_
_entity_poly.entity_id
_entity_poly.type
_entity_poly.pdbx_seq_one_letter_code
_entity_poly.pdbx_strand_id
1 'polypeptide(L)'
;MNATSYAATVAYGQTGRSIILGHDTVYYPHTYLAQFGPSLGLKILPGYPSSGGNVGLGSTKVKFSMDGFLNQYPYKFTLDQTLEIKFSHSSGQYYLYQGGAQKWMEYEPPFSFAGEAKDINYLDENNNQVPGDDGHRIADNNFYLVTKNNYAMIQTGHSIFNGMSACTPDEAKIIANMIYYTSTLNMTTHGEDHTVKDSAAPEKPTTTVTTDNDKATITIKAADLGTDYFYRVKAKTASATKYSDVVKSTITSGLKGYVYQIDNNPNGVVTPIKDVNGEVSNLNLMPDGTGSGTVNVNRADGINKYLHVIAVDKNNNFDPAKMQTINLSDYLWWNVDSNNVLTIYPHELNWDRDHVNWVDTSGYTQQDWPWYPKHSVLNTEIVKAIISPGVTARGSLIKLFSPLRKMTSIEGLEMLDTSEVTNMASMFNGCQLLTSLDVSHFDTSQVTDMQYMFQSCDSLTSLHVEHFDTSKVTNMAGMFYRDSSLTGLDVSNFDTSQVTNIASMFATCQLLTNIDVSHFNTSKVTNMAGLFNGCMNLLSVNVTGFDTTHVTNMAYMFAYCKQFTNLDILNFDTSEVTDMQYMFYWCGKMTDLKFDPDKFKTNKVTNMAQMFRLCYVLKSLDVSKFDTSKVTNMQLMFADCSALKELDVSHFDTSNSTNINGMFSGCAGLTSIDVNHWNTNKVDNFNSLFQSCTKLTSLDLSSFNIRRTPGYLRTWITKNTPSLWKLTLGPNSVIEEALLTDPVRGTQINDLDQPTPIYYATNPQWQELGTGGTPHDPKGPTLKASQITTDSVTRRDVRTYVWDQTGWQTFYTYALIDFGFQKPAFTNKEVKSTNQTFTETDTRNARQGKTWKIEASVTKPMQLDTDSTKSISGNPLWFYDTDTGNKYNLTSTAQTVHTGAAGAGYQDNISIPWNLAIKTNPIDIPATGHYTGQVTFTLVNDSGI
;
A
#
# COMPACT_ATOMS: atom_id res chain seq x y z
N MET A 1 79.01 60.88 -27.69
CA MET A 1 78.50 62.08 -26.99
C MET A 1 79.64 62.75 -26.25
N ASN A 2 79.73 64.09 -26.27
CA ASN A 2 80.76 64.87 -25.57
C ASN A 2 80.26 65.27 -24.16
N ALA A 3 81.10 65.93 -23.36
CA ALA A 3 80.76 66.40 -22.01
C ALA A 3 79.48 67.26 -21.98
N THR A 4 79.25 68.06 -23.03
CA THR A 4 78.06 68.92 -23.17
C THR A 4 76.77 68.12 -23.29
N SER A 5 76.75 67.04 -24.08
CA SER A 5 75.57 66.17 -24.20
C SER A 5 75.24 65.44 -22.90
N TYR A 6 76.25 65.00 -22.14
CA TYR A 6 76.03 64.38 -20.83
C TYR A 6 75.37 65.35 -19.85
N ALA A 7 75.93 66.56 -19.70
CA ALA A 7 75.38 67.59 -18.84
C ALA A 7 73.94 67.98 -19.24
N ALA A 8 73.65 68.07 -20.54
CA ALA A 8 72.30 68.35 -21.04
C ALA A 8 71.30 67.22 -20.72
N THR A 9 71.71 65.96 -20.88
CA THR A 9 70.87 64.79 -20.53
C THR A 9 70.65 64.70 -19.03
N VAL A 10 71.67 64.95 -18.19
CA VAL A 10 71.52 65.03 -16.73
C VAL A 10 70.54 66.16 -16.36
N ALA A 11 70.70 67.35 -16.93
CA ALA A 11 69.79 68.47 -16.70
C ALA A 11 68.35 68.13 -17.14
N TYR A 12 68.17 67.43 -18.27
CA TYR A 12 66.86 66.96 -18.72
C TYR A 12 66.22 66.00 -17.72
N GLY A 13 66.98 65.06 -17.14
CA GLY A 13 66.49 64.15 -16.12
C GLY A 13 66.15 64.85 -14.81
N GLN A 14 66.93 65.85 -14.42
CA GLN A 14 66.66 66.70 -13.24
C GLN A 14 65.37 67.51 -13.37
N THR A 15 64.83 67.68 -14.59
CA THR A 15 63.49 68.28 -14.78
C THR A 15 62.32 67.32 -14.48
N GLY A 16 62.60 66.11 -13.98
CA GLY A 16 61.60 65.09 -13.65
C GLY A 16 61.10 64.30 -14.86
N ARG A 17 61.72 64.46 -16.03
CA ARG A 17 61.39 63.71 -17.25
C ARG A 17 62.15 62.40 -17.30
N SER A 18 61.50 61.36 -17.81
CA SER A 18 62.07 60.02 -17.86
C SER A 18 63.21 59.93 -18.88
N ILE A 19 64.28 59.26 -18.48
CA ILE A 19 65.45 58.99 -19.34
C ILE A 19 65.58 57.48 -19.49
N ILE A 20 65.50 57.04 -20.74
CA ILE A 20 65.63 55.62 -21.10
C ILE A 20 66.93 55.47 -21.88
N LEU A 21 67.79 54.56 -21.41
CA LEU A 21 69.09 54.30 -21.99
C LEU A 21 69.18 52.85 -22.46
N GLY A 22 69.66 52.66 -23.69
CA GLY A 22 69.99 51.33 -24.20
C GLY A 22 71.35 50.88 -23.66
N HIS A 23 71.55 49.58 -23.51
CA HIS A 23 72.76 49.07 -22.86
C HIS A 23 74.07 49.46 -23.55
N ASP A 24 74.16 49.40 -24.88
CA ASP A 24 75.36 49.83 -25.63
C ASP A 24 75.71 51.30 -25.39
N THR A 25 74.73 52.12 -25.02
CA THR A 25 74.96 53.54 -24.74
C THR A 25 75.64 53.75 -23.39
N VAL A 26 75.43 52.85 -22.42
CA VAL A 26 76.00 52.89 -21.07
C VAL A 26 77.11 51.84 -20.97
N TYR A 27 78.15 52.02 -21.80
CA TYR A 27 79.28 51.08 -21.93
C TYR A 27 80.62 51.80 -22.18
N TYR A 28 81.75 51.17 -21.83
CA TYR A 28 83.11 51.68 -22.11
C TYR A 28 83.55 51.26 -23.52
N PRO A 29 83.98 52.17 -24.44
CA PRO A 29 84.72 53.40 -24.15
C PRO A 29 83.89 54.70 -24.24
N HIS A 30 82.56 54.66 -24.12
CA HIS A 30 81.75 55.88 -24.10
C HIS A 30 81.84 56.61 -22.75
N THR A 31 83.01 57.20 -22.46
CA THR A 31 83.42 57.78 -21.18
C THR A 31 82.41 58.76 -20.56
N TYR A 32 81.65 59.49 -21.38
CA TYR A 32 80.65 60.44 -20.89
C TYR A 32 79.28 59.81 -20.60
N LEU A 33 78.86 58.75 -21.31
CA LEU A 33 77.57 58.10 -21.07
C LEU A 33 77.65 56.98 -20.03
N ALA A 34 78.82 56.32 -19.90
CA ALA A 34 79.10 55.37 -18.82
C ALA A 34 78.91 56.00 -17.42
N GLN A 35 79.01 57.33 -17.29
CA GLN A 35 78.76 58.07 -16.05
C GLN A 35 77.30 57.98 -15.57
N PHE A 36 76.34 57.57 -16.41
CA PHE A 36 74.97 57.29 -15.97
C PHE A 36 74.82 55.99 -15.19
N GLY A 37 75.82 55.10 -15.19
CA GLY A 37 75.78 53.81 -14.49
C GLY A 37 75.25 53.91 -13.05
N PRO A 38 75.86 54.72 -12.15
CA PRO A 38 75.38 54.87 -10.78
C PRO A 38 73.95 55.42 -10.66
N SER A 39 73.52 56.27 -11.61
CA SER A 39 72.15 56.81 -11.66
C SER A 39 71.11 55.77 -12.07
N LEU A 40 71.55 54.70 -12.75
CA LEU A 40 70.76 53.51 -13.09
C LEU A 40 70.88 52.38 -12.04
N GLY A 41 71.63 52.61 -10.96
CA GLY A 41 71.96 51.58 -9.97
C GLY A 41 72.86 50.48 -10.52
N LEU A 42 73.69 50.81 -11.50
CA LEU A 42 74.63 49.92 -12.16
C LEU A 42 76.06 50.31 -11.83
N LYS A 43 76.95 49.31 -11.84
CA LYS A 43 78.39 49.48 -11.83
C LYS A 43 78.96 49.17 -13.21
N ILE A 44 79.79 50.07 -13.72
CA ILE A 44 80.49 49.93 -14.99
C ILE A 44 81.98 49.74 -14.70
N LEU A 45 82.59 48.65 -15.17
CA LEU A 45 84.01 48.35 -14.90
C LEU A 45 84.94 48.86 -16.02
N PRO A 46 86.03 49.58 -15.71
CA PRO A 46 86.97 50.10 -16.71
C PRO A 46 88.07 49.06 -17.08
N GLY A 47 87.96 48.45 -18.27
CA GLY A 47 89.06 47.84 -19.04
C GLY A 47 89.32 46.31 -18.94
N TYR A 48 89.21 45.59 -20.07
CA TYR A 48 90.04 44.43 -20.54
C TYR A 48 89.68 44.10 -22.04
N PRO A 49 90.47 43.33 -22.85
CA PRO A 49 91.22 43.80 -24.02
C PRO A 49 90.79 43.15 -25.37
N SER A 50 91.43 43.60 -26.43
CA SER A 50 91.39 43.15 -27.83
C SER A 50 91.86 41.70 -28.10
N SER A 51 91.49 40.71 -27.28
CA SER A 51 91.74 39.28 -27.57
C SER A 51 90.74 38.33 -26.88
N GLY A 52 89.56 38.16 -27.48
CA GLY A 52 88.94 36.83 -27.64
C GLY A 52 88.27 36.11 -26.45
N GLY A 53 87.73 36.79 -25.43
CA GLY A 53 86.85 36.16 -24.43
C GLY A 53 85.77 37.11 -23.92
N ASN A 54 84.50 36.84 -24.23
CA ASN A 54 83.36 37.70 -23.87
C ASN A 54 82.84 37.36 -22.48
N VAL A 55 82.83 38.35 -21.59
CA VAL A 55 82.26 38.22 -20.25
C VAL A 55 80.95 39.02 -20.20
N GLY A 56 79.88 38.39 -20.67
CA GLY A 56 78.54 38.97 -20.75
C GLY A 56 77.49 37.88 -20.80
N LEU A 57 76.38 38.05 -20.08
CA LEU A 57 75.29 37.08 -20.03
C LEU A 57 74.21 37.52 -21.00
N GLY A 58 73.85 36.65 -21.94
CA GLY A 58 72.81 36.93 -22.93
C GLY A 58 71.85 35.77 -23.14
N SER A 59 70.63 36.09 -23.57
CA SER A 59 69.57 35.13 -23.88
C SER A 59 68.61 35.70 -24.92
N THR A 60 67.80 34.81 -25.51
CA THR A 60 66.61 35.18 -26.29
C THR A 60 65.34 35.14 -25.43
N LYS A 61 65.44 34.82 -24.14
CA LYS A 61 64.31 34.68 -23.23
C LYS A 61 64.52 35.51 -21.97
N VAL A 62 63.45 36.11 -21.49
CA VAL A 62 63.41 36.89 -20.25
C VAL A 62 62.13 36.59 -19.48
N LYS A 63 62.17 36.85 -18.18
CA LYS A 63 60.98 36.84 -17.31
C LYS A 63 60.99 38.00 -16.36
N PHE A 64 59.83 38.25 -15.76
CA PHE A 64 59.71 39.18 -14.66
C PHE A 64 60.25 38.56 -13.37
N SER A 65 61.11 39.30 -12.67
CA SER A 65 61.64 38.92 -11.36
C SER A 65 60.83 39.49 -10.19
N MET A 66 59.86 40.36 -10.48
CA MET A 66 58.94 40.94 -9.49
C MET A 66 57.61 41.35 -10.12
N ASP A 67 56.55 41.30 -9.32
CA ASP A 67 55.19 41.68 -9.74
C ASP A 67 54.95 43.16 -9.40
N GLY A 68 54.24 43.88 -10.26
CA GLY A 68 53.94 45.28 -10.02
C GLY A 68 53.56 46.05 -11.28
N PHE A 69 53.40 47.37 -11.19
CA PHE A 69 52.81 48.17 -12.27
C PHE A 69 53.41 47.91 -13.67
N LEU A 70 54.72 47.67 -13.76
CA LEU A 70 55.42 47.42 -15.02
C LEU A 70 54.94 46.15 -15.74
N ASN A 71 54.59 45.07 -15.04
CA ASN A 71 54.14 43.84 -15.70
C ASN A 71 52.62 43.77 -15.89
N GLN A 72 51.86 44.74 -15.38
CA GLN A 72 50.40 44.76 -15.50
C GLN A 72 49.89 45.66 -16.63
N TYR A 73 50.65 46.70 -17.05
CA TYR A 73 50.13 47.72 -17.97
C TYR A 73 51.15 48.25 -19.00
N PRO A 74 50.69 48.58 -20.23
CA PRO A 74 49.34 48.33 -20.76
C PRO A 74 49.04 46.86 -21.10
N TYR A 75 50.05 45.99 -21.09
CA TYR A 75 49.90 44.56 -21.31
C TYR A 75 50.18 43.79 -20.02
N LYS A 76 49.34 42.81 -19.72
CA LYS A 76 49.46 41.99 -18.51
C LYS A 76 50.35 40.77 -18.75
N PHE A 77 51.29 40.56 -17.84
CA PHE A 77 52.21 39.43 -17.78
C PHE A 77 52.20 38.83 -16.37
N THR A 78 52.44 37.53 -16.27
CA THR A 78 52.60 36.85 -14.97
C THR A 78 54.09 36.62 -14.68
N LEU A 79 54.43 36.37 -13.41
CA LEU A 79 55.82 36.12 -12.98
C LEU A 79 56.44 34.88 -13.66
N ASP A 80 55.66 33.82 -13.83
CA ASP A 80 56.12 32.55 -14.42
C ASP A 80 56.13 32.57 -15.96
N GLN A 81 55.74 33.69 -16.57
CA GLN A 81 55.67 33.80 -18.02
C GLN A 81 57.04 34.07 -18.64
N THR A 82 57.57 33.08 -19.37
CA THR A 82 58.72 33.27 -20.26
C THR A 82 58.33 34.11 -21.47
N LEU A 83 59.06 35.19 -21.72
CA LEU A 83 58.85 36.11 -22.84
C LEU A 83 60.02 36.02 -23.84
N GLU A 84 59.66 35.94 -25.12
CA GLU A 84 60.64 35.81 -26.21
C GLU A 84 61.10 37.19 -26.69
N ILE A 85 62.41 37.42 -26.64
CA ILE A 85 63.07 38.64 -27.09
C ILE A 85 64.08 38.31 -28.19
N LYS A 86 64.57 39.32 -28.91
CA LYS A 86 65.79 39.12 -29.71
C LYS A 86 66.98 38.88 -28.79
N PHE A 87 67.97 38.15 -29.31
CA PHE A 87 69.18 37.88 -28.56
C PHE A 87 69.79 39.19 -28.07
N SER A 88 69.94 39.31 -26.76
CA SER A 88 70.54 40.46 -26.11
C SER A 88 71.47 40.01 -25.00
N HIS A 89 72.37 40.90 -24.58
CA HIS A 89 73.44 40.57 -23.65
C HIS A 89 73.79 41.75 -22.75
N SER A 90 74.28 41.47 -21.55
CA SER A 90 74.95 42.46 -20.70
C SER A 90 76.45 42.46 -21.01
N SER A 91 77.10 43.62 -21.07
CA SER A 91 78.56 43.70 -21.29
C SER A 91 79.18 44.74 -20.39
N GLY A 92 80.03 44.33 -19.46
CA GLY A 92 80.72 45.24 -18.52
C GLY A 92 79.80 46.07 -17.60
N GLN A 93 78.48 45.81 -17.60
CA GLN A 93 77.49 46.41 -16.71
C GLN A 93 77.03 45.39 -15.67
N TYR A 94 77.06 45.79 -14.40
CA TYR A 94 76.63 44.96 -13.28
C TYR A 94 75.54 45.67 -12.49
N TYR A 95 74.39 45.03 -12.32
CA TYR A 95 73.33 45.45 -11.41
C TYR A 95 73.83 45.40 -9.97
N LEU A 96 73.78 46.53 -9.27
CA LEU A 96 74.15 46.63 -7.86
C LEU A 96 72.93 46.43 -6.98
N TYR A 97 72.94 45.40 -6.12
CA TYR A 97 71.85 45.15 -5.19
C TYR A 97 71.62 46.32 -4.21
N GLN A 98 72.69 46.98 -3.78
CA GLN A 98 72.64 48.18 -2.93
C GLN A 98 72.63 49.48 -3.73
N GLY A 99 72.57 49.40 -5.06
CA GLY A 99 72.55 50.57 -5.94
C GLY A 99 71.23 51.33 -5.94
N GLY A 100 70.18 50.83 -5.27
CA GLY A 100 68.87 51.47 -5.16
C GLY A 100 68.03 51.43 -6.44
N ALA A 101 68.42 50.63 -7.44
CA ALA A 101 67.59 50.33 -8.60
C ALA A 101 66.69 49.13 -8.31
N GLN A 102 65.60 48.99 -9.07
CA GLN A 102 64.76 47.81 -9.13
C GLN A 102 65.13 47.00 -10.37
N LYS A 103 65.41 45.72 -10.17
CA LYS A 103 65.58 44.74 -11.26
C LYS A 103 64.23 44.12 -11.59
N TRP A 104 63.64 44.55 -12.70
CA TRP A 104 62.30 44.13 -13.12
C TRP A 104 62.31 42.83 -13.91
N MET A 105 63.34 42.65 -14.74
CA MET A 105 63.45 41.48 -15.60
C MET A 105 64.87 40.96 -15.62
N GLU A 106 64.97 39.64 -15.75
CA GLU A 106 66.22 38.90 -15.87
C GLU A 106 66.18 37.98 -17.10
N TYR A 107 67.36 37.59 -17.58
CA TYR A 107 67.45 36.60 -18.64
C TYR A 107 67.11 35.21 -18.10
N GLU A 108 66.51 34.39 -18.95
CA GLU A 108 66.27 32.98 -18.67
C GLU A 108 67.22 32.07 -19.46
N PRO A 109 67.56 30.88 -18.92
CA PRO A 109 68.30 29.86 -19.65
C PRO A 109 67.58 29.40 -20.94
N PRO A 110 68.30 28.92 -21.98
CA PRO A 110 69.76 28.77 -22.01
C PRO A 110 70.48 30.10 -22.24
N PHE A 111 71.46 30.39 -21.39
CA PHE A 111 72.33 31.55 -21.59
C PHE A 111 73.34 31.26 -22.71
N SER A 112 73.56 32.23 -23.59
CA SER A 112 74.67 32.19 -24.55
C SER A 112 75.77 33.14 -24.08
N PHE A 113 76.95 32.57 -23.86
CA PHE A 113 78.19 33.28 -23.54
C PHE A 113 79.11 33.20 -24.75
N ALA A 114 79.94 34.21 -24.98
CA ALA A 114 80.96 34.10 -26.01
C ALA A 114 82.34 33.80 -25.38
N GLY A 115 82.45 32.58 -24.84
CA GLY A 115 83.61 31.97 -24.16
C GLY A 115 83.11 30.82 -23.29
N GLU A 116 83.84 29.71 -23.19
CA GLU A 116 83.38 28.43 -22.58
C GLU A 116 82.67 28.58 -21.22
N ALA A 117 81.60 27.80 -21.04
CA ALA A 117 80.70 27.82 -19.90
C ALA A 117 81.42 27.69 -18.55
N LYS A 118 81.49 28.79 -17.79
CA LYS A 118 81.75 28.83 -16.35
C LYS A 118 80.85 29.87 -15.69
N ASP A 119 80.47 29.58 -14.45
CA ASP A 119 79.37 30.16 -13.68
C ASP A 119 79.29 31.70 -13.60
N ILE A 120 78.07 32.16 -13.34
CA ILE A 120 77.56 33.55 -13.33
C ILE A 120 78.50 34.49 -12.54
N ASN A 121 79.19 35.41 -13.22
CA ASN A 121 80.20 36.29 -12.60
C ASN A 121 79.55 37.36 -11.70
N TYR A 122 79.78 37.28 -10.39
CA TYR A 122 79.39 38.28 -9.38
C TYR A 122 80.57 39.20 -9.05
N LEU A 123 80.28 40.33 -8.39
CA LEU A 123 81.31 41.15 -7.74
C LEU A 123 81.28 40.92 -6.23
N ASP A 124 82.46 40.72 -5.64
CA ASP A 124 82.68 40.71 -4.19
C ASP A 124 82.71 42.14 -3.61
N GLU A 125 82.77 42.27 -2.28
CA GLU A 125 82.85 43.55 -1.57
C GLU A 125 84.07 44.42 -1.95
N ASN A 126 85.10 43.82 -2.55
CA ASN A 126 86.33 44.47 -3.00
C ASN A 126 86.33 44.79 -4.51
N ASN A 127 85.23 44.50 -5.21
CA ASN A 127 85.01 44.69 -6.65
C ASN A 127 85.78 43.74 -7.57
N ASN A 128 86.16 42.57 -7.08
CA ASN A 128 86.74 41.51 -7.90
C ASN A 128 85.63 40.63 -8.47
N GLN A 129 85.83 40.12 -9.69
CA GLN A 129 84.95 39.10 -10.26
C GLN A 129 85.19 37.76 -9.55
N VAL A 130 84.13 37.16 -9.02
CA VAL A 130 84.18 35.86 -8.33
C VAL A 130 83.20 34.86 -8.95
N PRO A 131 83.55 33.56 -9.06
CA PRO A 131 82.64 32.51 -9.49
C PRO A 131 81.52 32.28 -8.47
N GLY A 132 80.30 32.03 -8.94
CA GLY A 132 79.11 32.01 -8.11
C GLY A 132 78.89 30.76 -7.26
N ASP A 133 79.16 30.83 -5.95
CA ASP A 133 78.44 30.05 -4.91
C ASP A 133 78.68 30.49 -3.45
N ASP A 134 79.37 31.60 -3.18
CA ASP A 134 79.84 31.96 -1.83
C ASP A 134 78.98 32.98 -1.06
N GLY A 135 77.77 33.32 -1.56
CA GLY A 135 76.80 34.11 -0.79
C GLY A 135 77.17 35.58 -0.50
N HIS A 136 78.32 36.07 -0.98
CA HIS A 136 78.82 37.44 -0.78
C HIS A 136 78.55 38.38 -1.98
N ARG A 137 77.41 38.18 -2.67
CA ARG A 137 77.07 38.90 -3.92
C ARG A 137 76.61 40.33 -3.66
N ILE A 138 77.40 41.33 -4.07
CA ILE A 138 76.97 42.74 -4.06
C ILE A 138 76.50 43.25 -5.43
N ALA A 139 76.85 42.56 -6.52
CA ALA A 139 76.40 42.88 -7.89
C ALA A 139 76.35 41.64 -8.81
N ASP A 140 75.57 41.70 -9.89
CA ASP A 140 75.50 40.67 -10.94
C ASP A 140 75.29 41.24 -12.34
N ASN A 141 75.48 40.43 -13.39
CA ASN A 141 75.22 40.83 -14.77
C ASN A 141 73.94 40.20 -15.38
N ASN A 142 73.10 39.53 -14.58
CA ASN A 142 71.83 38.95 -15.04
C ASN A 142 70.66 39.91 -14.76
N PHE A 143 70.50 40.87 -15.66
CA PHE A 143 69.34 41.75 -15.73
C PHE A 143 69.05 42.08 -17.19
N TYR A 144 67.77 42.21 -17.53
CA TYR A 144 67.31 42.69 -18.83
C TYR A 144 66.72 44.09 -18.75
N LEU A 145 65.99 44.41 -17.68
CA LEU A 145 65.36 45.71 -17.45
C LEU A 145 65.55 46.15 -16.00
N VAL A 146 66.13 47.33 -15.81
CA VAL A 146 66.31 47.96 -14.51
C VAL A 146 65.77 49.38 -14.51
N THR A 147 65.27 49.82 -13.37
CA THR A 147 64.77 51.19 -13.18
C THR A 147 65.25 51.77 -11.87
N LYS A 148 65.61 53.06 -11.86
CA LYS A 148 65.93 53.81 -10.65
C LYS A 148 65.43 55.24 -10.81
N ASN A 149 64.51 55.66 -9.95
CA ASN A 149 63.80 56.93 -10.09
C ASN A 149 63.20 57.08 -11.50
N ASN A 150 63.41 58.21 -12.17
CA ASN A 150 62.98 58.46 -13.55
C ASN A 150 63.96 57.92 -14.62
N TYR A 151 64.93 57.08 -14.25
CA TYR A 151 65.88 56.47 -15.18
C TYR A 151 65.55 54.99 -15.37
N ALA A 152 65.59 54.54 -16.63
CA ALA A 152 65.48 53.13 -16.96
C ALA A 152 66.60 52.73 -17.92
N MET A 153 67.08 51.50 -17.76
CA MET A 153 67.97 50.86 -18.71
C MET A 153 67.42 49.50 -19.09
N ILE A 154 67.34 49.28 -20.40
CA ILE A 154 66.91 48.02 -20.99
C ILE A 154 68.01 47.47 -21.90
N GLN A 155 68.26 46.17 -21.75
CA GLN A 155 69.18 45.41 -22.58
C GLN A 155 68.50 45.02 -23.88
N THR A 156 68.09 45.97 -24.72
CA THR A 156 67.55 45.64 -26.06
C THR A 156 68.69 45.50 -27.09
N GLY A 157 68.59 44.55 -28.02
CA GLY A 157 69.72 44.02 -28.82
C GLY A 157 69.86 44.52 -30.28
N HIS A 158 71.05 44.28 -30.84
CA HIS A 158 71.59 44.77 -32.13
C HIS A 158 70.81 44.36 -33.39
N SER A 159 70.95 45.19 -34.42
CA SER A 159 70.33 45.00 -35.73
C SER A 159 71.00 43.86 -36.52
N ILE A 160 70.18 42.91 -37.00
CA ILE A 160 70.39 41.95 -38.09
C ILE A 160 71.22 40.69 -37.77
N PHE A 161 70.51 39.62 -37.40
CA PHE A 161 70.90 38.24 -37.71
C PHE A 161 69.85 37.71 -38.71
N ASN A 162 70.28 37.24 -39.90
CA ASN A 162 69.40 36.77 -40.99
C ASN A 162 68.39 37.79 -41.57
N GLY A 163 68.78 39.06 -41.74
CA GLY A 163 68.02 39.99 -42.59
C GLY A 163 66.65 40.47 -42.06
N MET A 164 66.27 40.13 -40.82
CA MET A 164 65.01 40.60 -40.19
C MET A 164 65.30 41.70 -39.17
N SER A 165 64.82 42.92 -39.46
CA SER A 165 65.12 44.16 -38.73
C SER A 165 64.02 44.58 -37.72
N ALA A 166 63.28 43.65 -37.10
CA ALA A 166 62.17 43.99 -36.20
C ALA A 166 62.25 43.30 -34.82
N CYS A 167 61.94 44.08 -33.79
CA CYS A 167 61.67 43.68 -32.40
C CYS A 167 60.60 42.57 -32.34
N THR A 168 60.68 41.64 -31.38
CA THR A 168 59.60 40.63 -31.21
C THR A 168 58.32 41.28 -30.67
N PRO A 169 57.13 40.68 -30.86
CA PRO A 169 55.91 41.21 -30.28
C PRO A 169 55.96 41.35 -28.75
N ASP A 170 56.61 40.41 -28.06
CA ASP A 170 56.72 40.46 -26.59
C ASP A 170 57.75 41.51 -26.15
N GLU A 171 58.89 41.63 -26.82
CA GLU A 171 59.84 42.72 -26.59
C GLU A 171 59.19 44.10 -26.82
N ALA A 172 58.35 44.23 -27.86
CA ALA A 172 57.61 45.47 -28.13
C ALA A 172 56.61 45.82 -27.02
N LYS A 173 55.90 44.82 -26.46
CA LYS A 173 55.01 45.01 -25.31
C LYS A 173 55.79 45.35 -24.04
N ILE A 174 56.95 44.70 -23.79
CA ILE A 174 57.84 45.03 -22.67
C ILE A 174 58.29 46.49 -22.77
N ILE A 175 58.71 46.93 -23.96
CA ILE A 175 59.10 48.32 -24.22
C ILE A 175 57.91 49.26 -24.00
N ALA A 176 56.72 48.91 -24.45
CA ALA A 176 55.51 49.71 -24.22
C ALA A 176 55.17 49.84 -22.72
N ASN A 177 55.23 48.73 -21.98
CA ASN A 177 55.06 48.70 -20.52
C ASN A 177 56.14 49.54 -19.81
N MET A 178 57.40 49.44 -20.21
CA MET A 178 58.50 50.25 -19.65
C MET A 178 58.28 51.74 -19.93
N ILE A 179 57.93 52.12 -21.16
CA ILE A 179 57.65 53.52 -21.51
C ILE A 179 56.47 54.04 -20.68
N TYR A 180 55.42 53.23 -20.54
CA TYR A 180 54.25 53.58 -19.72
C TYR A 180 54.63 53.74 -18.25
N TYR A 181 55.29 52.75 -17.66
CA TYR A 181 55.79 52.75 -16.29
C TYR A 181 56.72 53.94 -15.98
N THR A 182 57.67 54.24 -16.87
CA THR A 182 58.59 55.35 -16.66
C THR A 182 57.91 56.70 -16.85
N SER A 183 56.89 56.80 -17.71
CA SER A 183 56.12 58.03 -17.91
C SER A 183 55.23 58.41 -16.71
N THR A 184 54.96 57.45 -15.81
CA THR A 184 54.20 57.69 -14.58
C THR A 184 55.05 58.18 -13.39
N LEU A 185 56.38 58.24 -13.53
CA LEU A 185 57.31 58.66 -12.47
C LEU A 185 57.81 60.11 -12.69
N ASN A 186 57.31 61.10 -11.93
CA ASN A 186 57.78 62.50 -11.95
C ASN A 186 58.22 62.96 -10.54
N MET A 187 59.14 63.92 -10.42
CA MET A 187 59.86 64.28 -9.17
C MET A 187 59.03 64.93 -8.05
N THR A 188 57.73 65.18 -8.24
CA THR A 188 56.82 65.66 -7.19
C THR A 188 55.80 64.61 -6.72
N THR A 189 55.97 63.35 -7.13
CA THR A 189 55.18 62.23 -6.61
C THR A 189 56.11 61.21 -5.98
N HIS A 190 56.09 61.11 -4.65
CA HIS A 190 56.21 59.79 -4.04
C HIS A 190 55.18 58.90 -4.75
N GLY A 191 55.63 57.80 -5.36
CA GLY A 191 54.72 56.82 -5.95
C GLY A 191 53.99 56.09 -4.82
N GLU A 192 52.98 56.71 -4.22
CA GLU A 192 51.89 55.95 -3.64
C GLU A 192 51.09 55.42 -4.81
N ASP A 193 51.14 54.09 -4.95
CA ASP A 193 50.37 53.32 -5.90
C ASP A 193 48.89 53.73 -5.83
N HIS A 194 48.38 54.44 -6.84
CA HIS A 194 46.95 54.47 -7.08
C HIS A 194 46.57 53.12 -7.69
N THR A 195 46.64 52.08 -6.85
CA THR A 195 46.16 50.74 -7.17
C THR A 195 44.75 50.90 -7.71
N VAL A 196 44.50 50.39 -8.91
CA VAL A 196 43.13 50.18 -9.37
C VAL A 196 42.42 49.37 -8.29
N LYS A 197 41.55 50.03 -7.52
CA LYS A 197 40.85 49.41 -6.41
C LYS A 197 39.48 48.96 -6.87
N ASP A 198 39.14 47.72 -6.59
CA ASP A 198 37.77 47.29 -6.69
C ASP A 198 36.96 47.90 -5.52
N SER A 199 36.02 48.76 -5.86
CA SER A 199 35.07 49.45 -4.98
C SER A 199 33.62 48.98 -5.21
N ALA A 200 33.38 48.09 -6.16
CA ALA A 200 32.05 47.63 -6.50
C ALA A 200 31.62 46.52 -5.54
N ALA A 201 30.41 46.61 -5.01
CA ALA A 201 29.86 45.51 -4.24
C ALA A 201 29.51 44.32 -5.16
N PRO A 202 29.64 43.07 -4.68
CA PRO A 202 29.17 41.87 -5.36
C PRO A 202 27.71 41.96 -5.83
N GLU A 203 27.30 41.05 -6.71
CA GLU A 203 25.89 40.92 -7.07
C GLU A 203 25.03 40.40 -5.91
N LYS A 204 23.71 40.48 -6.07
CA LYS A 204 22.76 39.90 -5.11
C LYS A 204 22.91 38.37 -5.09
N PRO A 205 23.10 37.73 -3.92
CA PRO A 205 23.29 36.30 -3.85
C PRO A 205 22.08 35.52 -4.41
N THR A 206 22.36 34.45 -5.13
CA THR A 206 21.38 33.44 -5.53
C THR A 206 21.47 32.24 -4.60
N THR A 207 20.34 31.59 -4.33
CA THR A 207 20.25 30.51 -3.35
C THR A 207 19.49 29.31 -3.87
N THR A 208 19.98 28.11 -3.55
CA THR A 208 19.26 26.85 -3.77
C THR A 208 19.14 26.10 -2.44
N VAL A 209 17.93 25.62 -2.13
CA VAL A 209 17.66 24.89 -0.89
C VAL A 209 17.44 23.42 -1.20
N THR A 210 18.15 22.55 -0.49
CA THR A 210 17.90 21.10 -0.49
C THR A 210 17.58 20.67 0.93
N THR A 211 16.52 19.89 1.12
CA THR A 211 16.11 19.37 2.43
C THR A 211 16.44 17.89 2.53
N ASP A 212 16.95 17.48 3.69
CA ASP A 212 16.91 16.08 4.13
C ASP A 212 15.92 15.92 5.30
N ASN A 213 15.98 14.80 6.02
CA ASN A 213 15.06 14.52 7.11
C ASN A 213 15.14 15.56 8.23
N ASP A 214 16.33 16.08 8.55
CA ASP A 214 16.56 16.86 9.78
C ASP A 214 17.02 18.30 9.53
N LYS A 215 17.48 18.62 8.32
CA LYS A 215 18.05 19.94 7.99
C LYS A 215 17.73 20.41 6.58
N ALA A 216 17.68 21.72 6.43
CA ALA A 216 17.82 22.40 5.15
C ALA A 216 19.29 22.77 4.93
N THR A 217 19.79 22.48 3.74
CA THR A 217 21.10 22.92 3.25
C THR A 217 20.86 23.99 2.19
N ILE A 218 21.26 25.22 2.47
CA ILE A 218 21.12 26.37 1.57
C ILE A 218 22.48 26.66 0.95
N THR A 219 22.61 26.44 -0.35
CA THR A 219 23.78 26.86 -1.12
C THR A 219 23.61 28.32 -1.53
N ILE A 220 24.62 29.14 -1.27
CA ILE A 220 24.66 30.57 -1.61
C ILE A 220 25.69 30.75 -2.72
N LYS A 221 25.34 31.42 -3.80
CA LYS A 221 26.24 31.77 -4.91
C LYS A 221 26.14 33.25 -5.26
N ALA A 222 27.27 33.86 -5.60
CA ALA A 222 27.33 35.23 -6.09
C ALA A 222 28.49 35.37 -7.08
N ALA A 223 28.50 36.46 -7.83
CA ALA A 223 29.60 36.93 -8.65
C ALA A 223 30.12 38.29 -8.16
N ASP A 224 31.43 38.48 -8.30
CA ASP A 224 32.05 39.78 -8.12
C ASP A 224 31.89 40.60 -9.42
N LEU A 225 31.35 41.81 -9.29
CA LEU A 225 31.08 42.71 -10.42
C LEU A 225 32.31 43.53 -10.82
N GLY A 226 33.24 43.78 -9.90
CA GLY A 226 34.43 44.60 -10.13
C GLY A 226 34.16 46.07 -10.46
N THR A 227 35.22 46.88 -10.43
CA THR A 227 35.15 48.31 -10.78
C THR A 227 35.70 48.57 -12.18
N ASP A 228 34.95 49.33 -12.97
CA ASP A 228 35.33 49.69 -14.33
C ASP A 228 36.33 50.85 -14.36
N TYR A 229 37.45 50.63 -15.06
CA TYR A 229 38.46 51.64 -15.33
C TYR A 229 38.59 51.86 -16.84
N PHE A 230 38.63 53.13 -17.24
CA PHE A 230 38.77 53.52 -18.65
C PHE A 230 40.11 54.22 -18.84
N TYR A 231 40.93 53.75 -19.78
CA TYR A 231 42.25 54.33 -20.03
C TYR A 231 42.55 54.48 -21.53
N ARG A 232 43.45 55.42 -21.86
CA ARG A 232 44.02 55.60 -23.21
C ARG A 232 45.45 56.08 -23.13
N VAL A 233 46.26 55.72 -24.11
CA VAL A 233 47.68 56.12 -24.20
C VAL A 233 47.79 57.42 -24.99
N LYS A 234 48.52 58.40 -24.44
CA LYS A 234 48.84 59.67 -25.11
C LYS A 234 50.32 59.70 -25.49
N ALA A 235 50.62 59.79 -26.78
CA ALA A 235 51.98 59.90 -27.29
C ALA A 235 52.23 61.29 -27.90
N LYS A 236 53.34 61.93 -27.52
CA LYS A 236 53.78 63.21 -28.12
C LYS A 236 54.92 62.93 -29.08
N THR A 237 54.67 63.09 -30.37
CA THR A 237 55.68 62.91 -31.43
C THR A 237 56.29 64.26 -31.82
N ALA A 238 57.35 64.24 -32.63
CA ALA A 238 58.02 65.45 -33.11
C ALA A 238 57.11 66.39 -33.92
N SER A 239 55.95 65.93 -34.41
CA SER A 239 55.03 66.69 -35.26
C SER A 239 53.61 66.82 -34.73
N ALA A 240 53.18 66.01 -33.75
CA ALA A 240 51.82 66.09 -33.18
C ALA A 240 51.68 65.33 -31.85
N THR A 241 50.56 65.53 -31.16
CA THR A 241 50.11 64.64 -30.08
C THR A 241 49.08 63.66 -30.65
N LYS A 242 49.28 62.36 -30.42
CA LYS A 242 48.32 61.30 -30.78
C LYS A 242 47.78 60.62 -29.52
N TYR A 243 46.54 60.13 -29.62
CA TYR A 243 45.87 59.35 -28.57
C TYR A 243 45.48 57.98 -29.14
N SER A 244 45.55 56.92 -28.33
CA SER A 244 44.91 55.64 -28.63
C SER A 244 43.40 55.72 -28.39
N ASP A 245 42.68 54.67 -28.80
CA ASP A 245 41.32 54.43 -28.37
C ASP A 245 41.25 54.28 -26.83
N VAL A 246 40.09 54.60 -26.27
CA VAL A 246 39.77 54.35 -24.86
C VAL A 246 39.44 52.87 -24.69
N VAL A 247 40.20 52.20 -23.83
CA VAL A 247 39.99 50.79 -23.47
C VAL A 247 39.36 50.73 -22.08
N LYS A 248 38.33 49.88 -21.93
CA LYS A 248 37.70 49.55 -20.66
C LYS A 248 38.37 48.31 -20.07
N SER A 249 38.69 48.34 -18.77
CA SER A 249 39.12 47.18 -17.99
C SER A 249 38.35 47.12 -16.69
N THR A 250 37.77 45.97 -16.36
CA THR A 250 37.06 45.74 -15.09
C THR A 250 37.99 45.04 -14.13
N ILE A 251 38.15 45.59 -12.92
CA ILE A 251 39.05 45.09 -11.90
C ILE A 251 38.22 44.49 -10.78
N THR A 252 38.32 43.17 -10.60
CA THR A 252 37.66 42.42 -9.52
C THR A 252 38.66 42.09 -8.41
N SER A 253 38.20 42.15 -7.17
CA SER A 253 38.97 41.69 -6.00
C SER A 253 38.76 40.19 -5.70
N GLY A 254 37.69 39.61 -6.23
CA GLY A 254 37.22 38.26 -5.95
C GLY A 254 36.34 38.22 -4.70
N LEU A 255 35.52 37.17 -4.56
CA LEU A 255 34.66 37.00 -3.39
C LEU A 255 35.45 36.55 -2.16
N LYS A 256 35.10 37.10 -1.00
CA LYS A 256 35.69 36.73 0.32
C LYS A 256 34.74 35.83 1.10
N GLY A 257 33.45 36.13 1.09
CA GLY A 257 32.47 35.39 1.88
C GLY A 257 31.08 35.98 1.83
N TYR A 258 30.28 35.62 2.83
CA TYR A 258 28.92 36.12 3.01
C TYR A 258 28.61 36.33 4.50
N VAL A 259 27.68 37.23 4.78
CA VAL A 259 27.11 37.43 6.12
C VAL A 259 25.65 37.01 6.05
N TYR A 260 25.18 36.26 7.05
CA TYR A 260 23.78 35.88 7.11
C TYR A 260 23.19 36.05 8.52
N GLN A 261 21.87 36.17 8.57
CA GLN A 261 21.09 36.20 9.79
C GLN A 261 19.83 35.35 9.59
N ILE A 262 19.43 34.61 10.62
CA ILE A 262 18.18 33.87 10.66
C ILE A 262 17.32 34.46 11.78
N ASP A 263 16.15 34.98 11.43
CA ASP A 263 15.19 35.51 12.37
C ASP A 263 13.75 35.32 11.87
N ASN A 264 12.77 35.84 12.61
CA ASN A 264 11.35 35.69 12.34
C ASN A 264 10.75 36.90 11.56
N ASN A 265 11.58 37.81 11.04
CA ASN A 265 11.13 39.00 10.35
C ASN A 265 11.33 38.88 8.83
N PRO A 266 10.26 38.87 7.99
CA PRO A 266 10.42 38.85 6.53
C PRO A 266 11.21 40.03 5.97
N ASN A 267 11.24 41.14 6.72
CA ASN A 267 11.99 42.35 6.39
C ASN A 267 13.25 42.51 7.29
N GLY A 268 13.78 41.40 7.81
CA GLY A 268 15.02 41.39 8.57
C GLY A 268 16.18 41.98 7.76
N VAL A 269 17.14 42.57 8.46
CA VAL A 269 18.29 43.24 7.85
C VAL A 269 19.55 42.59 8.37
N VAL A 270 20.34 42.02 7.46
CA VAL A 270 21.71 41.59 7.79
C VAL A 270 22.70 42.68 7.40
N THR A 271 23.53 43.10 8.36
CA THR A 271 24.56 44.13 8.13
C THR A 271 25.96 43.55 8.37
N PRO A 272 26.84 43.55 7.36
CA PRO A 272 28.26 43.29 7.58
C PRO A 272 28.89 44.34 8.51
N ILE A 273 29.57 43.90 9.57
CA ILE A 273 30.16 44.77 10.58
C ILE A 273 31.64 44.97 10.28
N LYS A 274 32.03 46.21 9.94
CA LYS A 274 33.44 46.58 9.75
C LYS A 274 34.11 46.84 11.10
N ASP A 275 35.29 46.25 11.29
CA ASP A 275 36.14 46.51 12.46
C ASP A 275 36.89 47.86 12.34
N VAL A 276 37.76 48.15 13.31
CA VAL A 276 38.58 49.38 13.34
C VAL A 276 39.53 49.51 12.14
N ASN A 277 39.79 48.42 11.42
CA ASN A 277 40.65 48.36 10.23
C ASN A 277 39.83 48.38 8.92
N GLY A 278 38.50 48.41 8.99
CA GLY A 278 37.62 48.39 7.82
C GLY A 278 37.32 46.99 7.28
N GLU A 279 37.73 45.93 7.98
CA GLU A 279 37.51 44.53 7.61
C GLU A 279 36.13 44.05 8.10
N VAL A 280 35.39 43.30 7.28
CA VAL A 280 34.12 42.68 7.73
C VAL A 280 34.43 41.54 8.70
N SER A 281 34.00 41.69 9.95
CA SER A 281 34.34 40.81 11.09
C SER A 281 33.39 39.63 11.31
N ASN A 282 32.12 39.75 10.91
CA ASN A 282 31.07 38.72 11.06
C ASN A 282 30.91 37.84 9.81
N LEU A 283 32.02 37.53 9.15
CA LEU A 283 32.04 36.92 7.82
C LEU A 283 32.08 35.38 7.87
N ASN A 284 31.25 34.73 7.05
CA ASN A 284 31.39 33.31 6.71
C ASN A 284 32.19 33.19 5.40
N LEU A 285 33.33 32.52 5.45
CA LEU A 285 34.22 32.40 4.30
C LEU A 285 33.63 31.48 3.23
N MET A 286 33.78 31.88 1.96
CA MET A 286 33.58 30.96 0.82
C MET A 286 34.89 30.22 0.54
N PRO A 287 34.87 28.92 0.19
CA PRO A 287 36.06 28.21 -0.26
C PRO A 287 36.66 28.89 -1.49
N ASP A 288 37.99 29.09 -1.49
CA ASP A 288 38.69 29.83 -2.55
C ASP A 288 38.40 29.25 -3.95
N GLY A 289 38.09 30.15 -4.88
CA GLY A 289 37.83 29.80 -6.29
C GLY A 289 36.46 29.20 -6.60
N THR A 290 35.60 28.98 -5.59
CA THR A 290 34.29 28.32 -5.81
C THR A 290 33.13 29.27 -6.08
N GLY A 291 33.19 30.52 -5.57
CA GLY A 291 32.08 31.47 -5.64
C GLY A 291 30.81 31.00 -4.92
N SER A 292 30.90 29.99 -4.04
CA SER A 292 29.75 29.39 -3.37
C SER A 292 30.00 29.11 -1.89
N GLY A 293 28.98 29.29 -1.05
CA GLY A 293 28.97 28.93 0.36
C GLY A 293 27.74 28.11 0.75
N THR A 294 27.69 27.62 1.99
CA THR A 294 26.57 26.78 2.48
C THR A 294 26.14 27.17 3.89
N VAL A 295 24.84 27.33 4.11
CA VAL A 295 24.22 27.46 5.43
C VAL A 295 23.41 26.19 5.71
N ASN A 296 23.68 25.55 6.84
CA ASN A 296 22.89 24.41 7.32
C ASN A 296 21.96 24.88 8.44
N VAL A 297 20.67 24.58 8.32
CA VAL A 297 19.66 24.95 9.32
C VAL A 297 18.92 23.68 9.72
N ASN A 298 18.95 23.33 11.01
CA ASN A 298 18.12 22.23 11.50
C ASN A 298 16.64 22.61 11.35
N ARG A 299 15.79 21.62 11.11
CA ARG A 299 14.34 21.79 10.91
C ARG A 299 13.69 22.59 12.03
N ALA A 300 13.95 22.22 13.28
CA ALA A 300 13.48 22.93 14.47
C ALA A 300 13.88 24.43 14.49
N ASP A 301 15.07 24.75 13.96
CA ASP A 301 15.63 26.09 13.96
C ASP A 301 15.14 26.96 12.80
N GLY A 302 14.56 26.37 11.74
CA GLY A 302 14.11 27.08 10.55
C GLY A 302 12.59 27.35 10.48
N ILE A 303 11.80 26.76 11.37
CA ILE A 303 10.35 26.95 11.41
C ILE A 303 10.00 28.42 11.68
N ASN A 304 9.14 29.01 10.84
CA ASN A 304 8.69 30.41 10.93
C ASN A 304 9.85 31.43 10.90
N LYS A 305 10.94 31.09 10.20
CA LYS A 305 12.11 31.98 10.07
C LYS A 305 12.46 32.31 8.63
N TYR A 306 13.20 33.38 8.47
CA TYR A 306 13.76 33.88 7.23
C TYR A 306 15.28 33.84 7.31
N LEU A 307 15.92 33.43 6.23
CA LEU A 307 17.36 33.56 6.05
C LEU A 307 17.64 34.81 5.22
N HIS A 308 18.35 35.78 5.80
CA HIS A 308 18.84 36.98 5.12
C HIS A 308 20.33 36.81 4.85
N VAL A 309 20.77 37.03 3.62
CA VAL A 309 22.17 36.85 3.22
C VAL A 309 22.66 37.95 2.27
N ILE A 310 23.91 38.37 2.48
CA ILE A 310 24.62 39.34 1.64
C ILE A 310 26.05 38.83 1.35
N ALA A 311 26.53 39.00 0.11
CA ALA A 311 27.89 38.66 -0.28
C ALA A 311 28.87 39.81 -0.02
N VAL A 312 30.13 39.46 0.26
CA VAL A 312 31.22 40.39 0.55
C VAL A 312 32.46 39.98 -0.26
N ASP A 313 33.09 40.94 -0.92
CA ASP A 313 34.32 40.73 -1.70
C ASP A 313 35.60 40.82 -0.85
N LYS A 314 36.76 40.56 -1.46
CA LYS A 314 38.08 40.59 -0.79
C LYS A 314 38.51 42.01 -0.40
N ASN A 315 37.91 43.04 -0.99
CA ASN A 315 38.11 44.44 -0.61
C ASN A 315 37.10 44.96 0.43
N ASN A 316 36.26 44.08 0.99
CA ASN A 316 35.23 44.38 1.98
C ASN A 316 34.14 45.35 1.46
N ASN A 317 33.82 45.29 0.16
CA ASN A 317 32.67 45.94 -0.42
C ASN A 317 31.42 45.05 -0.31
N PHE A 318 30.28 45.69 -0.03
CA PHE A 318 28.96 45.08 0.03
C PHE A 318 27.89 46.17 -0.19
N ASP A 319 26.70 45.78 -0.59
CA ASP A 319 25.57 46.68 -0.81
C ASP A 319 24.31 46.11 -0.14
N PRO A 320 23.80 46.74 0.93
CA PRO A 320 22.57 46.30 1.60
C PRO A 320 21.36 46.15 0.67
N ALA A 321 21.30 46.91 -0.43
CA ALA A 321 20.22 46.79 -1.43
C ALA A 321 20.28 45.47 -2.23
N LYS A 322 21.41 44.76 -2.19
CA LYS A 322 21.63 43.47 -2.86
C LYS A 322 21.50 42.28 -1.91
N MET A 323 20.78 42.42 -0.81
CA MET A 323 20.45 41.32 0.11
C MET A 323 19.46 40.33 -0.52
N GLN A 324 19.64 39.05 -0.24
CA GLN A 324 18.69 37.98 -0.56
C GLN A 324 18.01 37.49 0.72
N THR A 325 16.68 37.31 0.65
CA THR A 325 15.87 36.78 1.75
C THR A 325 15.14 35.54 1.27
N ILE A 326 15.15 34.48 2.09
CA ILE A 326 14.47 33.21 1.82
C ILE A 326 13.55 32.91 3.00
N ASN A 327 12.28 32.57 2.74
CA ASN A 327 11.41 32.00 3.75
C ASN A 327 11.80 30.53 3.98
N LEU A 328 12.29 30.21 5.17
CA LEU A 328 12.67 28.83 5.49
C LEU A 328 11.45 27.93 5.69
N SER A 329 10.30 28.52 5.98
CA SER A 329 9.03 27.79 6.18
C SER A 329 8.55 27.11 4.90
N ASP A 330 8.89 27.63 3.72
CA ASP A 330 8.58 26.98 2.42
C ASP A 330 9.22 25.58 2.29
N TYR A 331 10.23 25.29 3.11
CA TYR A 331 11.02 24.06 3.07
C TYR A 331 10.97 23.25 4.37
N LEU A 332 10.77 23.92 5.52
CA LEU A 332 10.83 23.35 6.87
C LEU A 332 9.48 23.47 7.59
N TRP A 333 8.41 23.00 6.93
CA TRP A 333 7.01 23.16 7.36
C TRP A 333 6.45 22.02 8.22
N TRP A 334 7.27 21.05 8.64
CA TRP A 334 6.87 19.99 9.56
C TRP A 334 8.03 19.59 10.46
N ASN A 335 7.75 19.01 11.63
CA ASN A 335 8.76 18.43 12.53
C ASN A 335 8.19 17.29 13.38
N VAL A 336 9.00 16.29 13.72
CA VAL A 336 8.69 15.30 14.77
C VAL A 336 9.64 15.55 15.93
N ASP A 337 9.10 15.83 17.12
CA ASP A 337 9.91 16.09 18.32
C ASP A 337 10.38 14.81 19.02
N SER A 338 11.18 14.94 20.08
CA SER A 338 11.67 13.80 20.86
C SER A 338 10.59 13.02 21.63
N ASN A 339 9.36 13.55 21.70
CA ASN A 339 8.20 12.89 22.30
C ASN A 339 7.33 12.19 21.23
N ASN A 340 7.82 12.10 19.99
CA ASN A 340 7.09 11.58 18.84
C ASN A 340 5.80 12.36 18.54
N VAL A 341 5.83 13.68 18.73
CA VAL A 341 4.74 14.58 18.32
C VAL A 341 5.07 15.15 16.95
N LEU A 342 4.23 14.83 15.96
CA LEU A 342 4.28 15.46 14.63
C LEU A 342 3.61 16.83 14.72
N THR A 343 4.30 17.89 14.33
CA THR A 343 3.72 19.23 14.15
C THR A 343 3.81 19.64 12.69
N ILE A 344 2.68 20.02 12.10
CA ILE A 344 2.58 20.61 10.76
C ILE A 344 2.39 22.12 10.93
N TYR A 345 3.31 22.88 10.35
CA TYR A 345 3.37 24.34 10.39
C TYR A 345 2.74 24.95 9.14
N PRO A 346 2.46 26.27 9.11
CA PRO A 346 1.77 26.91 8.00
C PRO A 346 2.41 26.57 6.65
N HIS A 347 1.68 25.83 5.84
CA HIS A 347 2.06 25.35 4.52
C HIS A 347 0.81 24.88 3.79
N GLU A 348 0.85 24.90 2.46
CA GLU A 348 -0.23 24.43 1.63
C GLU A 348 0.00 22.97 1.26
N LEU A 349 -0.55 22.01 1.99
CA LEU A 349 -0.35 20.58 1.74
C LEU A 349 -0.84 20.18 0.34
N ASN A 350 0.03 19.53 -0.44
CA ASN A 350 -0.32 18.94 -1.73
C ASN A 350 0.52 17.67 -1.99
N TRP A 351 -0.14 16.50 -2.02
CA TRP A 351 0.54 15.21 -2.24
C TRP A 351 1.46 15.20 -3.45
N ASP A 352 1.03 15.72 -4.60
CA ASP A 352 1.80 15.64 -5.86
C ASP A 352 3.13 16.39 -5.77
N ARG A 353 3.20 17.41 -4.91
CA ARG A 353 4.41 18.22 -4.66
C ARG A 353 5.22 17.74 -3.46
N ASP A 354 4.53 17.37 -2.38
CA ASP A 354 5.14 17.20 -1.06
C ASP A 354 5.44 15.73 -0.71
N HIS A 355 5.01 14.76 -1.53
CA HIS A 355 5.39 13.36 -1.35
C HIS A 355 6.89 13.15 -1.62
N VAL A 356 7.42 12.10 -1.00
CA VAL A 356 8.80 11.67 -1.21
C VAL A 356 8.80 10.25 -1.78
N ASN A 357 9.70 10.01 -2.75
CA ASN A 357 9.90 8.70 -3.36
C ASN A 357 10.97 7.92 -2.59
N TRP A 358 10.62 6.74 -2.11
CA TRP A 358 11.51 5.85 -1.37
C TRP A 358 11.58 4.49 -2.03
N VAL A 359 12.71 3.80 -1.91
CA VAL A 359 12.83 2.41 -2.38
C VAL A 359 12.81 1.50 -1.15
N ASP A 360 11.85 0.59 -1.09
CA ASP A 360 11.73 -0.37 0.00
C ASP A 360 12.82 -1.44 -0.04
N THR A 361 12.88 -2.31 0.99
CA THR A 361 13.88 -3.39 1.09
C THR A 361 13.79 -4.43 -0.03
N SER A 362 12.67 -4.48 -0.75
CA SER A 362 12.45 -5.34 -1.91
C SER A 362 12.76 -4.65 -3.25
N GLY A 363 13.17 -3.38 -3.24
CA GLY A 363 13.48 -2.63 -4.45
C GLY A 363 12.29 -1.93 -5.10
N TYR A 364 11.11 -1.92 -4.47
CA TYR A 364 9.93 -1.21 -4.97
C TYR A 364 9.92 0.25 -4.53
N THR A 365 9.59 1.16 -5.44
CA THR A 365 9.43 2.57 -5.10
C THR A 365 8.07 2.82 -4.46
N GLN A 366 8.06 3.39 -3.26
CA GLN A 366 6.89 3.86 -2.53
C GLN A 366 6.87 5.40 -2.48
N GLN A 367 5.68 5.97 -2.64
CA GLN A 367 5.43 7.42 -2.48
C GLN A 367 4.70 7.64 -1.17
N ASP A 368 5.19 8.58 -0.37
CA ASP A 368 4.71 8.79 1.00
C ASP A 368 4.94 10.22 1.49
N TRP A 369 4.17 10.66 2.50
CA TRP A 369 4.39 11.96 3.14
C TRP A 369 5.76 12.04 3.81
N PRO A 370 6.35 13.24 3.94
CA PRO A 370 7.73 13.41 4.41
C PRO A 370 8.04 12.82 5.79
N TRP A 371 7.04 12.69 6.67
CA TRP A 371 7.21 12.10 8.00
C TRP A 371 7.23 10.56 8.02
N TYR A 372 7.35 9.90 6.86
CA TYR A 372 7.25 8.43 6.75
C TYR A 372 8.56 7.58 6.73
N PRO A 373 9.82 8.07 6.56
CA PRO A 373 10.95 7.10 6.66
C PRO A 373 12.34 7.55 7.18
N LYS A 374 12.93 6.68 8.04
CA LYS A 374 13.95 5.65 7.69
C LYS A 374 13.90 4.53 8.76
N HIS A 375 13.88 3.26 8.31
CA HIS A 375 14.03 2.02 9.10
C HIS A 375 13.20 1.85 10.39
N SER A 376 12.05 1.18 10.23
CA SER A 376 11.40 0.29 11.21
C SER A 376 10.83 0.83 12.54
N VAL A 377 11.01 2.10 12.94
CA VAL A 377 10.58 2.50 14.30
C VAL A 377 10.07 3.95 14.45
N LEU A 378 9.52 4.64 13.43
CA LEU A 378 9.02 6.02 13.63
C LEU A 378 7.59 6.30 13.11
N ASN A 379 7.16 5.74 11.98
CA ASN A 379 5.74 5.78 11.61
C ASN A 379 4.86 4.98 12.61
N THR A 380 5.47 4.07 13.36
CA THR A 380 4.86 3.36 14.49
C THR A 380 4.98 4.11 15.81
N GLU A 381 5.72 5.21 15.91
CA GLU A 381 5.97 5.85 17.22
C GLU A 381 5.28 7.19 17.36
N ILE A 382 4.89 7.85 16.26
CA ILE A 382 4.11 9.10 16.35
C ILE A 382 2.84 8.85 17.16
N VAL A 383 2.76 9.49 18.33
CA VAL A 383 1.66 9.32 19.29
C VAL A 383 0.60 10.42 19.17
N LYS A 384 0.95 11.53 18.54
CA LYS A 384 0.12 12.73 18.42
C LYS A 384 0.52 13.55 17.20
N ALA A 385 -0.47 14.15 16.54
CA ALA A 385 -0.26 15.18 15.52
C ALA A 385 -0.80 16.54 15.99
N ILE A 386 -0.17 17.63 15.57
CA ILE A 386 -0.57 19.01 15.81
C ILE A 386 -0.60 19.71 14.45
N ILE A 387 -1.74 20.34 14.12
CA ILE A 387 -1.90 21.20 12.94
C ILE A 387 -1.90 22.65 13.42
N SER A 388 -0.97 23.46 12.89
CA SER A 388 -0.84 24.87 13.26
C SER A 388 -1.83 25.76 12.47
N PRO A 389 -2.18 26.96 12.98
CA PRO A 389 -2.99 27.92 12.23
C PRO A 389 -2.34 28.28 10.89
N GLY A 390 -3.10 28.27 9.78
CA GLY A 390 -2.61 28.65 8.45
C GLY A 390 -2.11 27.48 7.60
N VAL A 391 -2.32 26.24 8.02
CA VAL A 391 -2.18 25.06 7.16
C VAL A 391 -3.38 24.99 6.22
N THR A 392 -3.11 25.00 4.92
CA THR A 392 -4.13 24.83 3.88
C THR A 392 -3.85 23.53 3.12
N ALA A 393 -4.82 23.03 2.37
CA ALA A 393 -4.63 21.85 1.53
C ALA A 393 -5.33 22.01 0.18
N ARG A 394 -4.65 21.57 -0.89
CA ARG A 394 -5.24 21.53 -2.24
C ARG A 394 -4.89 20.26 -2.99
N GLY A 395 -5.77 19.84 -3.88
CA GLY A 395 -5.56 18.63 -4.67
C GLY A 395 -5.75 17.39 -3.81
N SER A 396 -4.69 16.65 -3.50
CA SER A 396 -4.78 15.35 -2.81
C SER A 396 -4.16 15.37 -1.41
N LEU A 397 -4.91 14.85 -0.44
CA LEU A 397 -4.50 14.52 0.92
C LEU A 397 -4.41 13.00 1.14
N ILE A 398 -4.22 12.25 0.05
CA ILE A 398 -4.14 10.80 0.11
C ILE A 398 -3.12 10.36 1.17
N LYS A 399 -3.53 9.45 2.07
CA LYS A 399 -2.67 8.87 3.10
C LYS A 399 -2.02 9.86 4.09
N LEU A 400 -2.53 11.08 4.30
CA LEU A 400 -1.89 12.08 5.19
C LEU A 400 -1.45 11.56 6.57
N PHE A 401 -2.30 10.81 7.23
CA PHE A 401 -2.03 10.20 8.54
C PHE A 401 -1.94 8.66 8.47
N SER A 402 -1.92 8.08 7.27
CA SER A 402 -1.78 6.63 7.08
C SER A 402 -0.32 6.20 6.91
N PRO A 403 0.30 5.36 7.78
CA PRO A 403 -0.27 4.48 8.81
C PRO A 403 0.24 4.82 10.23
N LEU A 404 -0.12 5.97 10.79
CA LEU A 404 0.31 6.40 12.12
C LEU A 404 -0.42 5.59 13.23
N ARG A 405 -0.05 4.32 13.39
CA ARG A 405 -0.77 3.33 14.21
C ARG A 405 -0.79 3.63 15.71
N LYS A 406 0.22 4.31 16.24
CA LYS A 406 0.27 4.71 17.66
C LYS A 406 -0.34 6.08 17.93
N MET A 407 -0.83 6.79 16.90
CA MET A 407 -1.42 8.10 17.08
C MET A 407 -2.73 7.98 17.87
N THR A 408 -2.81 8.70 18.98
CA THR A 408 -3.94 8.70 19.92
C THR A 408 -4.76 9.98 19.87
N SER A 409 -4.20 11.06 19.32
CA SER A 409 -4.87 12.36 19.21
C SER A 409 -4.32 13.20 18.06
N ILE A 410 -5.16 14.10 17.55
CA ILE A 410 -4.80 15.16 16.62
C ILE A 410 -5.32 16.46 17.22
N GLU A 411 -4.45 17.44 17.43
CA GLU A 411 -4.83 18.78 17.91
C GLU A 411 -4.76 19.79 16.75
N GLY A 412 -5.69 20.74 16.71
CA GLY A 412 -5.72 21.77 15.68
C GLY A 412 -6.25 21.29 14.33
N LEU A 413 -6.88 20.11 14.24
CA LEU A 413 -7.42 19.59 12.98
C LEU A 413 -8.45 20.55 12.35
N GLU A 414 -9.17 21.30 13.18
CA GLU A 414 -10.07 22.39 12.78
C GLU A 414 -9.39 23.57 12.09
N MET A 415 -8.06 23.66 12.17
CA MET A 415 -7.24 24.70 11.52
C MET A 415 -6.80 24.30 10.10
N LEU A 416 -7.03 23.05 9.69
CA LEU A 416 -6.73 22.58 8.34
C LEU A 416 -7.82 23.04 7.36
N ASP A 417 -7.50 23.99 6.49
CA ASP A 417 -8.41 24.39 5.41
C ASP A 417 -8.40 23.35 4.29
N THR A 418 -9.52 22.63 4.13
CA THR A 418 -9.70 21.59 3.11
C THR A 418 -10.53 22.03 1.90
N SER A 419 -10.85 23.31 1.76
CA SER A 419 -11.79 23.82 0.74
C SER A 419 -11.39 23.56 -0.72
N GLU A 420 -10.09 23.36 -0.99
CA GLU A 420 -9.55 23.04 -2.33
C GLU A 420 -9.15 21.56 -2.47
N VAL A 421 -9.50 20.68 -1.51
CA VAL A 421 -9.15 19.26 -1.54
C VAL A 421 -10.12 18.47 -2.41
N THR A 422 -9.56 17.67 -3.32
CA THR A 422 -10.29 16.83 -4.29
C THR A 422 -10.17 15.32 -4.01
N ASN A 423 -9.18 14.89 -3.22
CA ASN A 423 -8.94 13.48 -2.88
C ASN A 423 -8.53 13.34 -1.41
N MET A 424 -9.32 12.58 -0.63
CA MET A 424 -9.07 12.26 0.78
C MET A 424 -8.90 10.76 1.01
N ALA A 425 -8.59 10.00 -0.05
CA ALA A 425 -8.41 8.56 0.01
C ALA A 425 -7.40 8.17 1.10
N SER A 426 -7.74 7.19 1.93
CA SER A 426 -6.85 6.65 2.97
C SER A 426 -6.30 7.67 3.97
N MET A 427 -6.88 8.88 4.09
CA MET A 427 -6.30 9.97 4.90
C MET A 427 -5.99 9.56 6.35
N PHE A 428 -6.84 8.77 6.99
CA PHE A 428 -6.68 8.24 8.35
C PHE A 428 -6.51 6.71 8.40
N ASN A 429 -6.20 6.09 7.26
CA ASN A 429 -6.14 4.63 7.17
C ASN A 429 -5.07 4.05 8.12
N GLY A 430 -5.50 3.18 9.03
CA GLY A 430 -4.64 2.50 9.98
C GLY A 430 -4.29 3.31 11.22
N CYS A 431 -5.01 4.39 11.53
CA CYS A 431 -4.91 5.11 12.80
C CYS A 431 -5.56 4.31 13.96
N GLN A 432 -5.01 3.13 14.25
CA GLN A 432 -5.63 2.08 15.06
C GLN A 432 -5.92 2.48 16.52
N LEU A 433 -5.23 3.47 17.08
CA LEU A 433 -5.40 3.90 18.48
C LEU A 433 -6.20 5.20 18.65
N LEU A 434 -6.69 5.83 17.57
CA LEU A 434 -7.63 6.94 17.70
C LEU A 434 -8.96 6.42 18.27
N THR A 435 -9.41 6.99 19.39
CA THR A 435 -10.67 6.62 20.04
C THR A 435 -11.83 7.53 19.62
N SER A 436 -11.54 8.77 19.28
CA SER A 436 -12.47 9.76 18.73
C SER A 436 -11.79 10.59 17.66
N LEU A 437 -12.54 10.97 16.64
CA LEU A 437 -12.06 11.85 15.57
C LEU A 437 -13.19 12.81 15.17
N ASP A 438 -12.94 14.11 15.36
CA ASP A 438 -13.84 15.18 14.94
C ASP A 438 -13.33 15.76 13.62
N VAL A 439 -14.10 15.56 12.56
CA VAL A 439 -13.83 16.11 11.22
C VAL A 439 -14.88 17.13 10.78
N SER A 440 -15.69 17.65 11.72
CA SER A 440 -16.82 18.59 11.50
C SER A 440 -16.46 19.86 10.73
N HIS A 441 -15.18 20.23 10.73
CA HIS A 441 -14.67 21.43 10.07
C HIS A 441 -14.21 21.21 8.62
N PHE A 442 -14.15 19.96 8.13
CA PHE A 442 -13.73 19.69 6.77
C PHE A 442 -14.78 20.19 5.76
N ASP A 443 -14.36 21.10 4.87
CA ASP A 443 -15.06 21.34 3.62
C ASP A 443 -14.73 20.18 2.67
N THR A 444 -15.75 19.41 2.31
CA THR A 444 -15.66 18.23 1.44
C THR A 444 -16.33 18.47 0.08
N SER A 445 -16.79 19.69 -0.20
CA SER A 445 -17.59 20.04 -1.39
C SER A 445 -16.86 19.87 -2.73
N GLN A 446 -15.53 19.73 -2.72
CA GLN A 446 -14.71 19.45 -3.91
C GLN A 446 -14.17 18.01 -3.95
N VAL A 447 -14.39 17.21 -2.92
CA VAL A 447 -13.83 15.86 -2.81
C VAL A 447 -14.54 14.90 -3.76
N THR A 448 -13.75 14.14 -4.51
CA THR A 448 -14.22 13.17 -5.52
C THR A 448 -13.87 11.72 -5.17
N ASP A 449 -12.90 11.50 -4.28
CA ASP A 449 -12.45 10.18 -3.83
C ASP A 449 -12.26 10.16 -2.30
N MET A 450 -12.97 9.24 -1.62
CA MET A 450 -12.90 9.00 -0.17
C MET A 450 -12.59 7.53 0.15
N GLN A 451 -12.06 6.75 -0.82
CA GLN A 451 -11.78 5.34 -0.59
C GLN A 451 -10.85 5.12 0.61
N TYR A 452 -11.18 4.18 1.47
CA TYR A 452 -10.40 3.80 2.65
C TYR A 452 -10.12 4.93 3.65
N MET A 453 -10.83 6.08 3.59
CA MET A 453 -10.50 7.28 4.37
C MET A 453 -10.28 6.99 5.86
N PHE A 454 -11.12 6.16 6.48
CA PHE A 454 -11.03 5.78 7.89
C PHE A 454 -10.66 4.31 8.10
N GLN A 455 -10.31 3.57 7.05
CA GLN A 455 -10.05 2.13 7.10
C GLN A 455 -9.14 1.72 8.28
N SER A 456 -9.54 0.69 9.02
CA SER A 456 -8.78 0.09 10.14
C SER A 456 -8.44 1.09 11.25
N CYS A 457 -9.33 2.04 11.53
CA CYS A 457 -9.33 2.81 12.77
C CYS A 457 -9.96 1.97 13.89
N ASP A 458 -9.32 0.84 14.21
CA ASP A 458 -9.90 -0.26 15.02
C ASP A 458 -10.44 0.19 16.40
N SER A 459 -9.89 1.26 17.01
CA SER A 459 -10.31 1.80 18.32
C SER A 459 -11.33 2.95 18.25
N LEU A 460 -11.73 3.39 17.06
CA LEU A 460 -12.59 4.55 16.88
C LEU A 460 -14.01 4.24 17.36
N THR A 461 -14.47 4.97 18.37
CA THR A 461 -15.80 4.82 18.98
C THR A 461 -16.74 5.97 18.66
N SER A 462 -16.18 7.14 18.33
CA SER A 462 -16.92 8.36 17.96
C SER A 462 -16.30 8.97 16.71
N LEU A 463 -17.10 9.13 15.66
CA LEU A 463 -16.71 9.72 14.39
C LEU A 463 -17.87 10.58 13.87
N HIS A 464 -17.62 11.87 13.67
CA HIS A 464 -18.61 12.83 13.19
C HIS A 464 -18.41 13.05 11.69
N VAL A 465 -19.28 12.50 10.84
CA VAL A 465 -19.25 12.62 9.36
C VAL A 465 -20.56 13.17 8.80
N GLU A 466 -21.51 13.51 9.66
CA GLU A 466 -22.85 13.98 9.31
C GLU A 466 -22.85 15.30 8.52
N HIS A 467 -21.75 16.04 8.45
CA HIS A 467 -21.63 17.31 7.74
C HIS A 467 -20.92 17.20 6.38
N PHE A 468 -20.48 16.01 5.98
CA PHE A 468 -19.79 15.83 4.71
C PHE A 468 -20.71 16.13 3.51
N ASP A 469 -20.26 16.97 2.59
CA ASP A 469 -20.83 17.13 1.26
C ASP A 469 -20.19 16.09 0.33
N THR A 470 -20.91 14.99 0.10
CA THR A 470 -20.43 13.91 -0.77
C THR A 470 -20.96 14.01 -2.20
N SER A 471 -21.58 15.13 -2.59
CA SER A 471 -22.29 15.27 -3.88
C SER A 471 -21.42 15.09 -5.13
N LYS A 472 -20.09 15.23 -4.99
CA LYS A 472 -19.10 14.98 -6.06
C LYS A 472 -18.31 13.69 -5.89
N VAL A 473 -18.50 12.95 -4.80
CA VAL A 473 -17.74 11.74 -4.51
C VAL A 473 -18.18 10.62 -5.45
N THR A 474 -17.20 9.99 -6.09
CA THR A 474 -17.41 8.88 -7.04
C THR A 474 -16.97 7.54 -6.49
N ASN A 475 -16.08 7.52 -5.49
CA ASN A 475 -15.53 6.32 -4.88
C ASN A 475 -15.54 6.40 -3.34
N MET A 476 -16.24 5.46 -2.70
CA MET A 476 -16.33 5.31 -1.24
C MET A 476 -15.89 3.90 -0.79
N ALA A 477 -15.17 3.17 -1.64
CA ALA A 477 -14.76 1.81 -1.35
C ALA A 477 -13.98 1.72 -0.03
N GLY A 478 -14.43 0.85 0.88
CA GLY A 478 -13.78 0.59 2.15
C GLY A 478 -13.64 1.78 3.09
N MET A 479 -14.43 2.85 2.93
CA MET A 479 -14.31 4.10 3.71
C MET A 479 -14.22 3.85 5.22
N PHE A 480 -15.01 2.92 5.75
CA PHE A 480 -15.04 2.51 7.17
C PHE A 480 -14.63 1.05 7.39
N TYR A 481 -13.89 0.46 6.42
CA TYR A 481 -13.52 -0.96 6.49
C TYR A 481 -12.71 -1.25 7.76
N ARG A 482 -13.17 -2.20 8.57
CA ARG A 482 -12.50 -2.66 9.80
C ARG A 482 -12.48 -1.64 10.93
N ASP A 483 -13.40 -0.69 10.93
CA ASP A 483 -13.61 0.21 12.08
C ASP A 483 -14.42 -0.52 13.16
N SER A 484 -13.77 -1.49 13.79
CA SER A 484 -14.41 -2.54 14.60
C SER A 484 -15.08 -2.03 15.88
N SER A 485 -14.66 -0.86 16.38
CA SER A 485 -15.18 -0.25 17.61
C SER A 485 -16.39 0.67 17.39
N LEU A 486 -16.75 0.99 16.15
CA LEU A 486 -17.93 1.80 15.85
C LEU A 486 -19.21 1.03 16.21
N THR A 487 -20.09 1.65 17.01
CA THR A 487 -21.38 1.08 17.42
C THR A 487 -22.56 1.62 16.62
N GLY A 488 -22.41 2.82 16.07
CA GLY A 488 -23.31 3.55 15.19
C GLY A 488 -22.53 4.61 14.42
N LEU A 489 -23.09 5.07 13.31
CA LEU A 489 -22.54 6.15 12.47
C LEU A 489 -23.70 6.88 11.80
N ASP A 490 -23.68 8.20 11.81
CA ASP A 490 -24.67 9.02 11.11
C ASP A 490 -24.15 9.35 9.70
N VAL A 491 -24.78 8.75 8.68
CA VAL A 491 -24.46 8.98 7.26
C VAL A 491 -25.63 9.66 6.53
N SER A 492 -26.55 10.31 7.26
CA SER A 492 -27.81 10.84 6.71
C SER A 492 -27.66 11.92 5.63
N ASN A 493 -26.54 12.65 5.61
CA ASN A 493 -26.26 13.70 4.62
C ASN A 493 -25.42 13.21 3.43
N PHE A 494 -25.13 11.92 3.33
CA PHE A 494 -24.34 11.40 2.20
C PHE A 494 -25.19 11.40 0.92
N ASP A 495 -24.91 12.34 0.01
CA ASP A 495 -25.33 12.26 -1.39
C ASP A 495 -24.45 11.24 -2.13
N THR A 496 -25.04 10.09 -2.45
CA THR A 496 -24.36 8.99 -3.17
C THR A 496 -24.68 8.95 -4.66
N SER A 497 -25.37 9.98 -5.21
CA SER A 497 -25.86 10.00 -6.60
C SER A 497 -24.78 9.95 -7.69
N GLN A 498 -23.53 10.26 -7.35
CA GLN A 498 -22.38 10.15 -8.26
C GLN A 498 -21.48 8.95 -7.97
N VAL A 499 -21.74 8.19 -6.89
CA VAL A 499 -20.88 7.10 -6.44
C VAL A 499 -21.03 5.89 -7.35
N THR A 500 -19.91 5.37 -7.84
CA THR A 500 -19.87 4.15 -8.66
C THR A 500 -19.37 2.93 -7.90
N ASN A 501 -18.69 3.13 -6.77
CA ASN A 501 -18.07 2.05 -5.99
C ASN A 501 -18.26 2.27 -4.47
N ILE A 502 -18.96 1.33 -3.82
CA ILE A 502 -19.17 1.28 -2.36
C ILE A 502 -18.67 -0.05 -1.77
N ALA A 503 -17.84 -0.79 -2.51
CA ALA A 503 -17.36 -2.10 -2.08
C ALA A 503 -16.71 -2.02 -0.69
N SER A 504 -17.09 -2.94 0.20
CA SER A 504 -16.54 -3.08 1.54
C SER A 504 -16.67 -1.84 2.45
N MET A 505 -17.53 -0.86 2.13
CA MET A 505 -17.61 0.42 2.86
C MET A 505 -17.76 0.24 4.37
N PHE A 506 -18.59 -0.71 4.83
CA PHE A 506 -18.79 -1.03 6.25
C PHE A 506 -18.27 -2.42 6.63
N ALA A 507 -17.46 -3.05 5.77
CA ALA A 507 -17.03 -4.41 6.05
C ALA A 507 -16.18 -4.47 7.32
N THR A 508 -16.49 -5.44 8.17
CA THR A 508 -15.83 -5.74 9.45
C THR A 508 -15.96 -4.64 10.52
N CYS A 509 -16.97 -3.77 10.40
CA CYS A 509 -17.49 -2.96 11.51
C CYS A 509 -18.23 -3.87 12.52
N GLN A 510 -17.48 -4.66 13.28
CA GLN A 510 -18.01 -5.78 14.06
C GLN A 510 -19.02 -5.39 15.15
N LEU A 511 -18.83 -4.22 15.78
CA LEU A 511 -19.71 -3.72 16.84
C LEU A 511 -20.88 -2.85 16.32
N LEU A 512 -20.95 -2.58 15.02
CA LEU A 512 -22.02 -1.78 14.44
C LEU A 512 -23.36 -2.49 14.61
N THR A 513 -24.31 -1.84 15.31
CA THR A 513 -25.62 -2.45 15.63
C THR A 513 -26.74 -1.99 14.71
N ASN A 514 -26.63 -0.77 14.17
CA ASN A 514 -27.56 -0.16 13.22
C ASN A 514 -26.81 0.81 12.30
N ILE A 515 -27.28 0.94 11.05
CA ILE A 515 -26.83 1.94 10.08
C ILE A 515 -28.00 2.27 9.15
N ASP A 516 -28.31 3.56 8.98
CA ASP A 516 -29.34 3.99 8.04
C ASP A 516 -28.72 4.36 6.70
N VAL A 517 -28.86 3.46 5.73
CA VAL A 517 -28.43 3.66 4.33
C VAL A 517 -29.64 3.80 3.39
N SER A 518 -30.85 3.93 3.92
CA SER A 518 -32.08 3.82 3.12
C SER A 518 -32.24 4.93 2.06
N HIS A 519 -31.56 6.06 2.26
CA HIS A 519 -31.55 7.21 1.36
C HIS A 519 -30.43 7.16 0.30
N PHE A 520 -29.55 6.14 0.31
CA PHE A 520 -28.47 6.05 -0.66
C PHE A 520 -29.03 5.87 -2.08
N ASN A 521 -28.60 6.74 -3.00
CA ASN A 521 -28.88 6.62 -4.42
C ASN A 521 -27.80 5.75 -5.07
N THR A 522 -28.09 4.47 -5.28
CA THR A 522 -27.12 3.52 -5.83
C THR A 522 -27.24 3.32 -7.35
N SER A 523 -27.99 4.18 -8.07
CA SER A 523 -28.28 4.01 -9.50
C SER A 523 -27.04 3.98 -10.43
N LYS A 524 -25.89 4.49 -9.96
CA LYS A 524 -24.60 4.45 -10.68
C LYS A 524 -23.62 3.42 -10.11
N VAL A 525 -23.96 2.76 -9.02
CA VAL A 525 -23.06 1.81 -8.36
C VAL A 525 -22.94 0.55 -9.19
N THR A 526 -21.70 0.17 -9.51
CA THR A 526 -21.39 -1.07 -10.23
C THR A 526 -20.79 -2.15 -9.33
N ASN A 527 -20.23 -1.77 -8.18
CA ASN A 527 -19.58 -2.70 -7.25
C ASN A 527 -20.10 -2.52 -5.81
N MET A 528 -20.75 -3.57 -5.29
CA MET A 528 -21.25 -3.66 -3.91
C MET A 528 -20.61 -4.82 -3.13
N ALA A 529 -19.50 -5.37 -3.64
CA ALA A 529 -18.83 -6.50 -3.03
C ALA A 529 -18.48 -6.20 -1.57
N GLY A 530 -18.90 -7.08 -0.66
CA GLY A 530 -18.57 -7.00 0.75
C GLY A 530 -19.17 -5.81 1.51
N LEU A 531 -20.14 -5.07 0.98
CA LEU A 531 -20.64 -3.81 1.59
C LEU A 531 -20.86 -3.89 3.12
N PHE A 532 -21.46 -4.98 3.61
CA PHE A 532 -21.70 -5.24 5.04
C PHE A 532 -20.98 -6.50 5.56
N ASN A 533 -19.99 -7.04 4.82
CA ASN A 533 -19.29 -8.27 5.20
C ASN A 533 -18.70 -8.16 6.60
N GLY A 534 -19.03 -9.05 7.54
CA GLY A 534 -18.42 -9.06 8.86
C GLY A 534 -18.99 -8.02 9.83
N CYS A 535 -20.12 -7.38 9.49
CA CYS A 535 -20.94 -6.63 10.43
C CYS A 535 -21.65 -7.59 11.40
N MET A 536 -20.89 -8.20 12.30
CA MET A 536 -21.34 -9.36 13.08
C MET A 536 -22.50 -9.07 14.03
N ASN A 537 -22.67 -7.81 14.47
CA ASN A 537 -23.71 -7.37 15.41
C ASN A 537 -24.86 -6.58 14.75
N LEU A 538 -24.80 -6.34 13.44
CA LEU A 538 -25.84 -5.60 12.73
C LEU A 538 -27.14 -6.43 12.73
N LEU A 539 -28.21 -5.88 13.28
CA LEU A 539 -29.47 -6.61 13.49
C LEU A 539 -30.32 -6.68 12.22
N SER A 540 -30.31 -5.60 11.45
CA SER A 540 -31.01 -5.42 10.18
C SER A 540 -30.39 -4.25 9.41
N VAL A 541 -30.66 -4.18 8.12
CA VAL A 541 -30.34 -3.01 7.28
C VAL A 541 -31.47 -2.77 6.31
N ASN A 542 -31.87 -1.51 6.13
CA ASN A 542 -32.88 -1.16 5.14
C ASN A 542 -32.22 -0.82 3.80
N VAL A 543 -32.29 -1.76 2.85
CA VAL A 543 -31.75 -1.62 1.48
C VAL A 543 -32.85 -1.50 0.42
N THR A 544 -34.09 -1.23 0.84
CA THR A 544 -35.25 -1.16 -0.07
C THR A 544 -35.20 -0.01 -1.07
N GLY A 545 -34.40 1.03 -0.78
CA GLY A 545 -34.14 2.16 -1.67
C GLY A 545 -33.02 1.93 -2.70
N PHE A 546 -32.30 0.80 -2.63
CA PHE A 546 -31.17 0.56 -3.54
C PHE A 546 -31.65 0.26 -4.95
N ASP A 547 -31.07 0.95 -5.93
CA ASP A 547 -31.10 0.56 -7.34
C ASP A 547 -29.85 -0.30 -7.63
N THR A 548 -30.06 -1.57 -7.98
CA THR A 548 -28.98 -2.52 -8.26
C THR A 548 -28.84 -2.86 -9.75
N THR A 549 -29.58 -2.19 -10.63
CA THR A 549 -29.67 -2.51 -12.07
C THR A 549 -28.33 -2.47 -12.82
N HIS A 550 -27.33 -1.76 -12.30
CA HIS A 550 -25.99 -1.63 -12.88
C HIS A 550 -24.90 -2.40 -12.11
N VAL A 551 -25.27 -3.11 -11.04
CA VAL A 551 -24.31 -3.81 -10.18
C VAL A 551 -23.83 -5.09 -10.85
N THR A 552 -22.52 -5.25 -10.99
CA THR A 552 -21.91 -6.45 -11.60
C THR A 552 -21.27 -7.40 -10.58
N ASN A 553 -21.01 -6.92 -9.36
CA ASN A 553 -20.37 -7.69 -8.29
C ASN A 553 -21.08 -7.50 -6.94
N MET A 554 -21.61 -8.59 -6.38
CA MET A 554 -22.25 -8.66 -5.06
C MET A 554 -21.58 -9.72 -4.14
N ALA A 555 -20.38 -10.17 -4.49
CA ALA A 555 -19.64 -11.15 -3.70
C ALA A 555 -19.51 -10.66 -2.25
N TYR A 556 -19.77 -11.54 -1.28
CA TYR A 556 -19.69 -11.29 0.15
C TYR A 556 -20.60 -10.18 0.73
N MET A 557 -21.53 -9.60 -0.03
CA MET A 557 -22.26 -8.36 0.37
C MET A 557 -22.80 -8.38 1.81
N PHE A 558 -23.37 -9.50 2.26
CA PHE A 558 -23.91 -9.71 3.61
C PHE A 558 -23.21 -10.87 4.36
N ALA A 559 -22.02 -11.28 3.92
CA ALA A 559 -21.28 -12.37 4.56
C ALA A 559 -21.02 -12.05 6.04
N TYR A 560 -21.06 -13.05 6.92
CA TYR A 560 -20.82 -12.94 8.36
C TYR A 560 -21.74 -11.96 9.11
N CYS A 561 -22.88 -11.53 8.54
CA CYS A 561 -23.94 -10.80 9.25
C CYS A 561 -24.75 -11.73 10.17
N LYS A 562 -24.13 -12.18 11.26
CA LYS A 562 -24.63 -13.27 12.12
C LYS A 562 -25.92 -12.96 12.87
N GLN A 563 -26.27 -11.69 13.09
CA GLN A 563 -27.49 -11.30 13.79
C GLN A 563 -28.68 -11.00 12.88
N PHE A 564 -28.53 -10.98 11.55
CA PHE A 564 -29.66 -10.78 10.64
C PHE A 564 -30.73 -11.83 10.88
N THR A 565 -31.93 -11.37 11.22
CA THR A 565 -33.10 -12.23 11.40
C THR A 565 -33.94 -12.27 10.12
N ASN A 566 -34.10 -11.12 9.47
CA ASN A 566 -34.79 -10.93 8.20
C ASN A 566 -33.99 -9.94 7.35
N LEU A 567 -34.05 -10.14 6.03
CA LEU A 567 -33.49 -9.22 5.04
C LEU A 567 -34.48 -9.09 3.89
N ASP A 568 -34.89 -7.85 3.60
CA ASP A 568 -35.79 -7.52 2.48
C ASP A 568 -34.97 -6.93 1.34
N ILE A 569 -34.92 -7.68 0.23
CA ILE A 569 -34.23 -7.31 -1.01
C ILE A 569 -35.19 -7.48 -2.21
N LEU A 570 -36.49 -7.26 -2.02
CA LEU A 570 -37.51 -7.35 -3.09
C LEU A 570 -37.25 -6.39 -4.27
N ASN A 571 -36.50 -5.31 -4.03
CA ASN A 571 -36.10 -4.33 -5.04
C ASN A 571 -34.86 -4.73 -5.86
N PHE A 572 -34.09 -5.75 -5.45
CA PHE A 572 -32.83 -6.07 -6.11
C PHE A 572 -33.05 -6.65 -7.51
N ASP A 573 -32.67 -5.89 -8.52
CA ASP A 573 -32.43 -6.36 -9.88
C ASP A 573 -30.96 -6.81 -10.01
N THR A 574 -30.74 -8.11 -10.22
CA THR A 574 -29.39 -8.69 -10.31
C THR A 574 -29.03 -9.12 -11.73
N SER A 575 -29.72 -8.60 -12.75
CA SER A 575 -29.56 -8.99 -14.17
C SER A 575 -28.16 -8.75 -14.75
N GLU A 576 -27.38 -7.84 -14.17
CA GLU A 576 -25.99 -7.55 -14.56
C GLU A 576 -24.94 -8.23 -13.67
N VAL A 577 -25.36 -8.90 -12.58
CA VAL A 577 -24.45 -9.51 -11.60
C VAL A 577 -23.77 -10.77 -12.18
N THR A 578 -22.45 -10.82 -12.03
CA THR A 578 -21.61 -11.94 -12.52
C THR A 578 -20.99 -12.78 -11.39
N ASP A 579 -20.88 -12.24 -10.18
CA ASP A 579 -20.31 -12.90 -9.01
C ASP A 579 -21.18 -12.68 -7.75
N MET A 580 -21.63 -13.79 -7.15
CA MET A 580 -22.44 -13.85 -5.93
C MET A 580 -21.80 -14.76 -4.87
N GLN A 581 -20.51 -15.07 -4.98
CA GLN A 581 -19.85 -15.93 -4.00
C GLN A 581 -19.99 -15.35 -2.59
N TYR A 582 -20.28 -16.20 -1.61
CA TYR A 582 -20.42 -15.86 -0.19
C TYR A 582 -21.46 -14.77 0.15
N MET A 583 -22.35 -14.37 -0.78
CA MET A 583 -23.23 -13.20 -0.58
C MET A 583 -23.99 -13.20 0.76
N PHE A 584 -24.47 -14.36 1.21
CA PHE A 584 -25.16 -14.57 2.50
C PHE A 584 -24.43 -15.60 3.39
N TYR A 585 -23.12 -15.75 3.23
CA TYR A 585 -22.34 -16.71 3.99
C TYR A 585 -22.42 -16.43 5.50
N TRP A 586 -22.78 -17.43 6.30
CA TRP A 586 -22.86 -17.36 7.76
C TRP A 586 -23.82 -16.29 8.30
N CYS A 587 -24.93 -16.03 7.59
CA CYS A 587 -26.11 -15.33 8.12
C CYS A 587 -26.90 -16.24 9.09
N GLY A 588 -26.27 -16.65 10.20
CA GLY A 588 -26.71 -17.79 11.02
C GLY A 588 -28.03 -17.63 11.78
N LYS A 589 -28.59 -16.41 11.90
CA LYS A 589 -29.90 -16.15 12.50
C LYS A 589 -31.01 -15.85 11.48
N MET A 590 -30.70 -15.85 10.19
CA MET A 590 -31.65 -15.47 9.14
C MET A 590 -32.68 -16.58 8.97
N THR A 591 -33.94 -16.28 9.33
CA THR A 591 -35.03 -17.26 9.25
C THR A 591 -35.76 -17.24 7.91
N ASP A 592 -35.73 -16.09 7.23
CA ASP A 592 -36.39 -15.82 5.96
C ASP A 592 -35.55 -14.83 5.14
N LEU A 593 -35.51 -15.01 3.82
CA LEU A 593 -34.86 -14.11 2.87
C LEU A 593 -35.86 -13.77 1.76
N LYS A 594 -36.26 -12.50 1.70
CA LYS A 594 -37.29 -12.04 0.74
C LYS A 594 -36.63 -11.37 -0.46
N PHE A 595 -36.80 -11.97 -1.63
CA PHE A 595 -36.47 -11.38 -2.92
C PHE A 595 -37.60 -11.65 -3.91
N ASP A 596 -37.67 -10.82 -4.96
CA ASP A 596 -38.58 -11.03 -6.08
C ASP A 596 -37.88 -11.96 -7.09
N PRO A 597 -38.36 -13.20 -7.32
CA PRO A 597 -37.74 -14.13 -8.27
C PRO A 597 -37.71 -13.59 -9.71
N ASP A 598 -38.57 -12.63 -10.05
CA ASP A 598 -38.56 -11.99 -11.36
C ASP A 598 -37.52 -10.88 -11.49
N LYS A 599 -36.93 -10.38 -10.41
CA LYS A 599 -35.84 -9.39 -10.42
C LYS A 599 -34.49 -9.96 -10.02
N PHE A 600 -34.48 -10.94 -9.12
CA PHE A 600 -33.25 -11.62 -8.67
C PHE A 600 -32.75 -12.62 -9.74
N LYS A 601 -32.27 -12.08 -10.86
CA LYS A 601 -31.76 -12.84 -12.00
C LYS A 601 -30.34 -13.34 -11.77
N THR A 602 -30.07 -14.59 -12.17
CA THR A 602 -28.74 -15.19 -12.08
C THR A 602 -28.14 -15.59 -13.44
N ASN A 603 -28.78 -15.19 -14.54
CA ASN A 603 -28.44 -15.59 -15.92
C ASN A 603 -27.07 -15.09 -16.43
N LYS A 604 -26.39 -14.23 -15.68
CA LYS A 604 -24.99 -13.81 -15.93
C LYS A 604 -24.02 -14.28 -14.85
N VAL A 605 -24.51 -14.87 -13.77
CA VAL A 605 -23.68 -15.30 -12.64
C VAL A 605 -22.84 -16.50 -13.05
N THR A 606 -21.55 -16.43 -12.74
CA THR A 606 -20.57 -17.50 -13.00
C THR A 606 -20.08 -18.18 -11.74
N ASN A 607 -20.19 -17.51 -10.58
CA ASN A 607 -19.71 -18.01 -9.29
C ASN A 607 -20.77 -17.81 -8.19
N MET A 608 -21.22 -18.92 -7.60
CA MET A 608 -22.18 -18.99 -6.48
C MET A 608 -21.59 -19.73 -5.27
N ALA A 609 -20.26 -19.88 -5.22
CA ALA A 609 -19.59 -20.59 -4.14
C ALA A 609 -20.02 -20.06 -2.76
N GLN A 610 -20.46 -20.95 -1.88
CA GLN A 610 -20.78 -20.65 -0.47
C GLN A 610 -21.86 -19.57 -0.26
N MET A 611 -22.69 -19.28 -1.27
CA MET A 611 -23.65 -18.17 -1.24
C MET A 611 -24.55 -18.17 0.01
N PHE A 612 -25.04 -19.34 0.44
CA PHE A 612 -25.92 -19.50 1.60
C PHE A 612 -25.30 -20.36 2.73
N ARG A 613 -24.00 -20.68 2.65
CA ARG A 613 -23.39 -21.63 3.59
C ARG A 613 -23.47 -21.13 5.04
N LEU A 614 -23.72 -22.02 6.00
CA LEU A 614 -23.90 -21.76 7.44
C LEU A 614 -25.13 -20.88 7.76
N CYS A 615 -26.15 -20.83 6.89
CA CYS A 615 -27.47 -20.27 7.22
C CYS A 615 -28.31 -21.29 8.02
N TYR A 616 -27.87 -21.60 9.23
CA TYR A 616 -28.35 -22.75 10.03
C TYR A 616 -29.86 -22.81 10.25
N VAL A 617 -30.52 -21.65 10.37
CA VAL A 617 -31.93 -21.52 10.74
C VAL A 617 -32.85 -21.10 9.59
N LEU A 618 -32.33 -20.98 8.36
CA LEU A 618 -33.11 -20.65 7.16
C LEU A 618 -34.07 -21.80 6.85
N LYS A 619 -35.39 -21.51 6.83
CA LYS A 619 -36.44 -22.54 6.75
C LYS A 619 -36.88 -22.88 5.33
N SER A 620 -36.84 -21.89 4.45
CA SER A 620 -37.26 -21.97 3.04
C SER A 620 -36.39 -21.05 2.20
N LEU A 621 -36.23 -21.39 0.93
CA LEU A 621 -35.52 -20.58 -0.05
C LEU A 621 -36.11 -20.86 -1.44
N ASP A 622 -36.63 -19.82 -2.11
CA ASP A 622 -37.19 -19.95 -3.45
C ASP A 622 -36.11 -19.79 -4.52
N VAL A 623 -35.55 -20.90 -5.00
CA VAL A 623 -34.56 -20.87 -6.09
C VAL A 623 -35.18 -21.11 -7.47
N SER A 624 -36.51 -21.11 -7.62
CA SER A 624 -37.22 -21.56 -8.83
C SER A 624 -36.91 -20.78 -10.12
N LYS A 625 -36.36 -19.57 -9.99
CA LYS A 625 -35.97 -18.69 -11.12
C LYS A 625 -34.45 -18.55 -11.30
N PHE A 626 -33.66 -19.35 -10.58
CA PHE A 626 -32.21 -19.32 -10.72
C PHE A 626 -31.83 -19.96 -12.07
N ASP A 627 -31.34 -19.15 -12.99
CA ASP A 627 -30.65 -19.62 -14.18
C ASP A 627 -29.19 -19.92 -13.80
N THR A 628 -28.85 -21.20 -13.73
CA THR A 628 -27.50 -21.67 -13.41
C THR A 628 -26.67 -22.06 -14.65
N SER A 629 -27.20 -21.83 -15.86
CA SER A 629 -26.59 -22.31 -17.11
C SER A 629 -25.17 -21.78 -17.36
N LYS A 630 -24.79 -20.64 -16.77
CA LYS A 630 -23.44 -20.06 -16.85
C LYS A 630 -22.58 -20.28 -15.60
N VAL A 631 -23.13 -20.86 -14.55
CA VAL A 631 -22.44 -21.03 -13.28
C VAL A 631 -21.40 -22.13 -13.43
N THR A 632 -20.13 -21.81 -13.10
CA THR A 632 -19.03 -22.77 -13.12
C THR A 632 -18.71 -23.30 -11.73
N ASN A 633 -18.97 -22.51 -10.68
CA ASN A 633 -18.66 -22.87 -9.29
C ASN A 633 -19.88 -22.72 -8.36
N MET A 634 -20.37 -23.84 -7.82
CA MET A 634 -21.42 -23.92 -6.79
C MET A 634 -20.93 -24.64 -5.52
N GLN A 635 -19.61 -24.65 -5.28
CA GLN A 635 -19.05 -25.32 -4.11
C GLN A 635 -19.73 -24.81 -2.83
N LEU A 636 -20.20 -25.75 -2.01
CA LEU A 636 -20.77 -25.52 -0.70
C LEU A 636 -21.95 -24.51 -0.70
N MET A 637 -22.63 -24.29 -1.82
CA MET A 637 -23.62 -23.20 -1.97
C MET A 637 -24.67 -23.17 -0.85
N PHE A 638 -25.18 -24.33 -0.42
CA PHE A 638 -26.18 -24.48 0.63
C PHE A 638 -25.64 -25.20 1.88
N ALA A 639 -24.33 -25.40 1.99
CA ALA A 639 -23.76 -26.22 3.06
C ALA A 639 -24.16 -25.68 4.44
N ASP A 640 -24.50 -26.59 5.36
CA ASP A 640 -24.91 -26.31 6.73
C ASP A 640 -26.19 -25.44 6.86
N CYS A 641 -27.05 -25.40 5.83
CA CYS A 641 -28.42 -24.89 5.92
C CYS A 641 -29.32 -25.89 6.65
N SER A 642 -29.02 -26.17 7.92
CA SER A 642 -29.56 -27.32 8.67
C SER A 642 -31.08 -27.30 8.91
N ALA A 643 -31.73 -26.14 8.77
CA ALA A 643 -33.18 -25.99 8.95
C ALA A 643 -33.99 -26.08 7.64
N LEU A 644 -33.34 -26.07 6.46
CA LEU A 644 -34.01 -26.25 5.18
C LEU A 644 -34.59 -27.68 5.10
N LYS A 645 -35.91 -27.78 4.88
CA LYS A 645 -36.60 -29.08 4.76
C LYS A 645 -36.73 -29.56 3.32
N GLU A 646 -36.97 -28.62 2.42
CA GLU A 646 -37.21 -28.81 1.00
C GLU A 646 -36.47 -27.72 0.24
N LEU A 647 -35.98 -28.05 -0.96
CA LEU A 647 -35.32 -27.13 -1.86
C LEU A 647 -35.46 -27.67 -3.29
N ASP A 648 -36.15 -26.94 -4.16
CA ASP A 648 -36.36 -27.36 -5.54
C ASP A 648 -35.19 -26.92 -6.44
N VAL A 649 -34.29 -27.84 -6.74
CA VAL A 649 -33.15 -27.64 -7.66
C VAL A 649 -33.29 -28.42 -8.97
N SER A 650 -34.49 -28.93 -9.26
CA SER A 650 -34.76 -29.80 -10.42
C SER A 650 -34.45 -29.11 -11.76
N HIS A 651 -34.60 -27.79 -11.82
CA HIS A 651 -34.39 -26.96 -13.00
C HIS A 651 -32.94 -26.46 -13.16
N PHE A 652 -32.04 -26.74 -12.22
CA PHE A 652 -30.66 -26.28 -12.31
C PHE A 652 -29.94 -26.93 -13.50
N ASP A 653 -29.38 -26.10 -14.38
CA ASP A 653 -28.45 -26.53 -15.43
C ASP A 653 -27.03 -26.57 -14.86
N THR A 654 -26.48 -27.78 -14.71
CA THR A 654 -25.11 -28.00 -14.23
C THR A 654 -24.10 -28.27 -15.35
N SER A 655 -24.49 -28.13 -16.62
CA SER A 655 -23.67 -28.52 -17.78
C SER A 655 -22.35 -27.74 -17.91
N ASN A 656 -22.29 -26.54 -17.31
CA ASN A 656 -21.09 -25.71 -17.24
C ASN A 656 -20.37 -25.76 -15.89
N SER A 657 -20.95 -26.40 -14.87
CA SER A 657 -20.37 -26.51 -13.54
C SER A 657 -19.12 -27.39 -13.55
N THR A 658 -18.02 -26.89 -13.00
CA THR A 658 -16.81 -27.66 -12.74
C THR A 658 -16.72 -28.09 -11.28
N ASN A 659 -17.25 -27.28 -10.34
CA ASN A 659 -17.15 -27.58 -8.92
C ASN A 659 -18.50 -27.47 -8.20
N ILE A 660 -18.99 -28.59 -7.65
CA ILE A 660 -20.19 -28.68 -6.81
C ILE A 660 -19.89 -29.30 -5.43
N ASN A 661 -18.61 -29.32 -5.03
CA ASN A 661 -18.15 -29.89 -3.77
C ASN A 661 -19.04 -29.46 -2.60
N GLY A 662 -19.57 -30.42 -1.85
CA GLY A 662 -20.29 -30.17 -0.61
C GLY A 662 -21.52 -29.26 -0.74
N MET A 663 -22.10 -29.09 -1.93
CA MET A 663 -23.20 -28.15 -2.18
C MET A 663 -24.33 -28.23 -1.15
N PHE A 664 -24.67 -29.44 -0.67
CA PHE A 664 -25.69 -29.70 0.35
C PHE A 664 -25.11 -30.29 1.65
N SER A 665 -23.79 -30.30 1.83
CA SER A 665 -23.15 -30.86 3.03
C SER A 665 -23.71 -30.22 4.29
N GLY A 666 -24.21 -30.99 5.25
CA GLY A 666 -24.75 -30.49 6.51
C GLY A 666 -26.18 -29.94 6.43
N CYS A 667 -26.89 -30.09 5.29
CA CYS A 667 -28.32 -29.83 5.17
C CYS A 667 -29.14 -30.90 5.93
N ALA A 668 -28.98 -30.97 7.25
CA ALA A 668 -29.55 -32.00 8.13
C ALA A 668 -31.09 -32.01 8.16
N GLY A 669 -31.73 -30.91 7.75
CA GLY A 669 -33.18 -30.77 7.65
C GLY A 669 -33.78 -31.38 6.37
N LEU A 670 -32.98 -31.50 5.31
CA LEU A 670 -33.45 -31.81 3.96
C LEU A 670 -33.95 -33.26 3.88
N THR A 671 -35.20 -33.46 3.48
CA THR A 671 -35.83 -34.80 3.43
C THR A 671 -35.76 -35.44 2.05
N SER A 672 -35.81 -34.63 0.98
CA SER A 672 -35.69 -35.05 -0.41
C SER A 672 -34.96 -33.98 -1.24
N ILE A 673 -34.35 -34.40 -2.35
CA ILE A 673 -33.70 -33.51 -3.31
C ILE A 673 -33.74 -34.14 -4.70
N ASP A 674 -34.22 -33.39 -5.69
CA ASP A 674 -34.26 -33.86 -7.08
C ASP A 674 -33.04 -33.35 -7.85
N VAL A 675 -32.15 -34.28 -8.21
CA VAL A 675 -30.90 -34.00 -8.92
C VAL A 675 -30.66 -34.94 -10.11
N ASN A 676 -31.59 -35.86 -10.42
CA ASN A 676 -31.33 -36.92 -11.38
C ASN A 676 -31.26 -36.43 -12.83
N HIS A 677 -31.61 -35.18 -13.11
CA HIS A 677 -31.50 -34.54 -14.43
C HIS A 677 -30.19 -33.76 -14.63
N TRP A 678 -29.34 -33.65 -13.61
CA TRP A 678 -28.12 -32.84 -13.67
C TRP A 678 -27.08 -33.39 -14.64
N ASN A 679 -26.66 -32.55 -15.60
CA ASN A 679 -25.54 -32.84 -16.48
C ASN A 679 -24.22 -32.52 -15.78
N THR A 680 -23.60 -33.50 -15.16
CA THR A 680 -22.34 -33.31 -14.42
C THR A 680 -21.09 -33.59 -15.28
N ASN A 681 -21.20 -33.48 -16.61
CA ASN A 681 -20.10 -33.80 -17.53
C ASN A 681 -18.92 -32.81 -17.56
N LYS A 682 -18.96 -31.71 -16.79
CA LYS A 682 -17.77 -30.87 -16.56
C LYS A 682 -17.30 -30.86 -15.10
N VAL A 683 -18.07 -31.44 -14.19
CA VAL A 683 -17.74 -31.48 -12.77
C VAL A 683 -16.48 -32.34 -12.54
N ASP A 684 -15.50 -31.77 -11.85
CA ASP A 684 -14.26 -32.44 -11.46
C ASP A 684 -14.13 -32.61 -9.94
N ASN A 685 -15.06 -32.07 -9.13
CA ASN A 685 -15.06 -32.19 -7.68
C ASN A 685 -16.47 -32.43 -7.11
N PHE A 686 -16.68 -33.63 -6.55
CA PHE A 686 -17.94 -34.11 -5.95
C PHE A 686 -17.81 -34.34 -4.43
N ASN A 687 -16.66 -34.06 -3.84
CA ASN A 687 -16.39 -34.36 -2.43
C ASN A 687 -17.52 -33.85 -1.52
N SER A 688 -17.95 -34.68 -0.57
CA SER A 688 -18.91 -34.33 0.48
C SER A 688 -20.28 -33.81 0.02
N LEU A 689 -20.68 -34.02 -1.25
CA LEU A 689 -21.86 -33.37 -1.86
C LEU A 689 -23.13 -33.39 -0.98
N PHE A 690 -23.46 -34.53 -0.37
CA PHE A 690 -24.61 -34.73 0.54
C PHE A 690 -24.17 -35.19 1.94
N GLN A 691 -22.92 -34.94 2.33
CA GLN A 691 -22.39 -35.34 3.63
C GLN A 691 -23.29 -34.79 4.76
N SER A 692 -23.60 -35.59 5.77
CA SER A 692 -24.41 -35.18 6.93
C SER A 692 -25.81 -34.63 6.60
N CYS A 693 -26.39 -34.97 5.44
CA CYS A 693 -27.82 -34.80 5.17
C CYS A 693 -28.62 -35.85 5.94
N THR A 694 -28.77 -35.67 7.26
CA THR A 694 -29.20 -36.75 8.16
C THR A 694 -30.66 -37.19 7.98
N LYS A 695 -31.51 -36.35 7.39
CA LYS A 695 -32.92 -36.65 7.11
C LYS A 695 -33.22 -37.02 5.66
N LEU A 696 -32.22 -36.97 4.77
CA LEU A 696 -32.41 -37.27 3.35
C LEU A 696 -32.78 -38.75 3.19
N THR A 697 -33.95 -39.04 2.62
CA THR A 697 -34.53 -40.40 2.58
C THR A 697 -34.21 -41.14 1.29
N SER A 698 -34.13 -40.43 0.18
CA SER A 698 -33.82 -40.99 -1.14
C SER A 698 -32.85 -40.12 -1.92
N LEU A 699 -32.07 -40.76 -2.80
CA LEU A 699 -31.14 -40.06 -3.69
C LEU A 699 -30.98 -40.83 -5.00
N ASP A 700 -31.19 -40.14 -6.13
CA ASP A 700 -30.96 -40.69 -7.46
C ASP A 700 -29.78 -39.97 -8.13
N LEU A 701 -28.66 -40.68 -8.26
CA LEU A 701 -27.43 -40.20 -8.88
C LEU A 701 -27.25 -40.80 -10.29
N SER A 702 -28.27 -41.39 -10.90
CA SER A 702 -28.14 -42.17 -12.14
C SER A 702 -27.54 -41.41 -13.34
N SER A 703 -27.74 -40.10 -13.40
CA SER A 703 -27.16 -39.22 -14.43
C SER A 703 -25.74 -38.72 -14.14
N PHE A 704 -25.22 -38.95 -12.93
CA PHE A 704 -23.96 -38.34 -12.51
C PHE A 704 -22.75 -39.00 -13.18
N ASN A 705 -21.79 -38.19 -13.65
CA ASN A 705 -20.53 -38.64 -14.22
C ASN A 705 -19.35 -38.47 -13.23
N ILE A 706 -19.38 -39.27 -12.16
CA ILE A 706 -18.41 -39.22 -11.05
C ILE A 706 -17.14 -40.03 -11.38
N ARG A 707 -17.27 -41.07 -12.20
CA ARG A 707 -16.21 -42.04 -12.50
C ARG A 707 -14.92 -41.43 -13.04
N ARG A 708 -15.01 -40.36 -13.80
CA ARG A 708 -13.83 -39.72 -14.40
C ARG A 708 -13.03 -38.85 -13.41
N THR A 709 -13.63 -38.50 -12.28
CA THR A 709 -13.02 -37.64 -11.26
C THR A 709 -11.98 -38.43 -10.45
N PRO A 710 -10.79 -37.86 -10.16
CA PRO A 710 -9.81 -38.50 -9.29
C PRO A 710 -10.41 -38.92 -7.93
N GLY A 711 -9.99 -40.07 -7.38
CA GLY A 711 -10.56 -40.66 -6.17
C GLY A 711 -10.69 -39.69 -4.99
N TYR A 712 -9.65 -38.90 -4.72
CA TYR A 712 -9.61 -37.91 -3.64
C TYR A 712 -10.57 -36.71 -3.81
N LEU A 713 -11.20 -36.55 -4.99
CA LEU A 713 -12.19 -35.50 -5.31
C LEU A 713 -13.63 -36.03 -5.40
N ARG A 714 -13.86 -37.32 -5.09
CA ARG A 714 -15.19 -37.96 -5.08
C ARG A 714 -15.49 -38.73 -3.80
N THR A 715 -14.85 -38.35 -2.70
CA THR A 715 -14.98 -38.96 -1.37
C THR A 715 -16.18 -38.40 -0.59
N TRP A 716 -16.70 -39.19 0.35
CA TRP A 716 -17.71 -38.76 1.35
C TRP A 716 -19.05 -38.21 0.81
N ILE A 717 -19.40 -38.49 -0.45
CA ILE A 717 -20.62 -38.00 -1.10
C ILE A 717 -21.88 -38.21 -0.24
N THR A 718 -22.06 -39.41 0.34
CA THR A 718 -23.20 -39.78 1.19
C THR A 718 -22.77 -40.13 2.63
N LYS A 719 -21.65 -39.57 3.11
CA LYS A 719 -21.18 -39.86 4.47
C LYS A 719 -22.16 -39.31 5.49
N ASN A 720 -22.52 -40.11 6.50
CA ASN A 720 -23.42 -39.70 7.59
C ASN A 720 -24.84 -39.31 7.13
N THR A 721 -25.44 -40.11 6.24
CA THR A 721 -26.84 -39.98 5.80
C THR A 721 -27.69 -41.15 6.35
N PRO A 722 -27.91 -41.27 7.67
CA PRO A 722 -28.53 -42.43 8.29
C PRO A 722 -30.01 -42.68 7.91
N SER A 723 -30.70 -41.69 7.34
CA SER A 723 -32.09 -41.86 6.87
C SER A 723 -32.18 -42.29 5.39
N LEU A 724 -31.05 -42.31 4.68
CA LEU A 724 -31.01 -42.64 3.26
C LEU A 724 -31.29 -44.13 3.10
N TRP A 725 -32.52 -44.45 2.70
CA TRP A 725 -32.99 -45.83 2.56
C TRP A 725 -33.14 -46.28 1.11
N LYS A 726 -33.17 -45.33 0.15
CA LYS A 726 -33.28 -45.59 -1.29
C LYS A 726 -32.18 -44.84 -2.05
N LEU A 727 -31.34 -45.56 -2.78
CA LEU A 727 -30.22 -45.00 -3.55
C LEU A 727 -30.20 -45.58 -4.97
N THR A 728 -30.19 -44.72 -5.98
CA THR A 728 -30.04 -45.11 -7.39
C THR A 728 -28.69 -44.65 -7.93
N LEU A 729 -27.94 -45.57 -8.53
CA LEU A 729 -26.63 -45.32 -9.14
C LEU A 729 -26.67 -45.71 -10.62
N GLY A 730 -26.01 -44.92 -11.46
CA GLY A 730 -25.89 -45.15 -12.89
C GLY A 730 -24.51 -45.68 -13.29
N PRO A 731 -24.26 -45.88 -14.60
CA PRO A 731 -23.02 -46.47 -15.12
C PRO A 731 -21.74 -45.70 -14.74
N ASN A 732 -21.87 -44.39 -14.55
CA ASN A 732 -20.77 -43.47 -14.23
C ASN A 732 -20.86 -42.90 -12.80
N SER A 733 -21.85 -43.32 -12.02
CA SER A 733 -22.10 -42.86 -10.65
C SER A 733 -21.32 -43.75 -9.68
N VAL A 734 -20.16 -43.26 -9.24
CA VAL A 734 -19.24 -43.98 -8.37
C VAL A 734 -19.30 -43.38 -6.97
N ILE A 735 -19.43 -44.23 -5.95
CA ILE A 735 -19.36 -43.83 -4.53
C ILE A 735 -18.22 -44.60 -3.85
N GLU A 736 -17.00 -44.12 -4.06
CA GLU A 736 -15.77 -44.65 -3.44
C GLU A 736 -15.47 -43.93 -2.13
N GLU A 737 -14.89 -44.64 -1.16
CA GLU A 737 -14.58 -44.09 0.19
C GLU A 737 -15.78 -43.49 0.93
N ALA A 738 -16.99 -43.81 0.48
CA ALA A 738 -18.24 -43.41 1.10
C ALA A 738 -18.49 -44.27 2.34
N LEU A 739 -18.67 -43.63 3.50
CA LEU A 739 -19.34 -44.26 4.63
C LEU A 739 -20.86 -44.33 4.32
N LEU A 740 -21.23 -44.96 3.19
CA LEU A 740 -22.59 -45.48 3.05
C LEU A 740 -22.72 -46.47 4.21
N THR A 741 -23.72 -46.24 5.05
CA THR A 741 -23.92 -47.04 6.25
C THR A 741 -24.96 -48.09 5.97
N ASP A 742 -24.76 -49.29 6.50
CA ASP A 742 -25.84 -50.26 6.59
C ASP A 742 -26.92 -49.71 7.52
N PRO A 743 -28.21 -49.99 7.26
CA PRO A 743 -29.27 -49.58 8.17
C PRO A 743 -29.12 -50.20 9.55
N VAL A 744 -29.57 -49.48 10.58
CA VAL A 744 -29.73 -50.06 11.91
C VAL A 744 -31.06 -50.84 11.93
N ARG A 745 -31.01 -52.11 12.33
CA ARG A 745 -32.21 -52.96 12.45
C ARG A 745 -33.27 -52.28 13.33
N GLY A 746 -34.51 -52.29 12.86
CA GLY A 746 -35.64 -51.64 13.54
C GLY A 746 -35.78 -50.15 13.26
N THR A 747 -34.91 -49.54 12.43
CA THR A 747 -35.10 -48.15 11.99
C THR A 747 -36.30 -48.07 11.05
N GLN A 748 -37.21 -47.14 11.32
CA GLN A 748 -38.36 -46.86 10.46
C GLN A 748 -37.89 -46.27 9.13
N ILE A 749 -38.43 -46.77 8.02
CA ILE A 749 -38.27 -46.19 6.70
C ILE A 749 -39.29 -45.08 6.53
N ASN A 750 -38.79 -43.88 6.26
CA ASN A 750 -39.62 -42.73 5.93
C ASN A 750 -39.70 -42.61 4.40
N ASP A 751 -40.60 -43.39 3.79
CA ASP A 751 -40.94 -43.20 2.38
C ASP A 751 -41.92 -42.02 2.24
N LEU A 752 -41.49 -40.98 1.54
CA LEU A 752 -42.30 -39.79 1.29
C LEU A 752 -43.32 -40.03 0.16
N ASP A 753 -43.04 -40.95 -0.76
CA ASP A 753 -43.91 -41.32 -1.88
C ASP A 753 -45.03 -42.28 -1.42
N GLN A 754 -44.72 -43.16 -0.46
CA GLN A 754 -45.63 -44.18 0.08
C GLN A 754 -45.58 -44.25 1.61
N PRO A 755 -46.22 -43.32 2.35
CA PRO A 755 -46.13 -43.25 3.81
C PRO A 755 -46.84 -44.40 4.54
N THR A 756 -47.66 -45.19 3.85
CA THR A 756 -48.34 -46.36 4.39
C THR A 756 -48.34 -47.51 3.37
N PRO A 757 -48.16 -48.78 3.80
CA PRO A 757 -47.90 -49.23 5.17
C PRO A 757 -46.51 -48.81 5.68
N ILE A 758 -46.27 -48.90 6.99
CA ILE A 758 -44.98 -48.48 7.58
C ILE A 758 -43.96 -49.62 7.41
N TYR A 759 -42.77 -49.28 6.92
CA TYR A 759 -41.67 -50.23 6.74
C TYR A 759 -40.55 -49.98 7.74
N TYR A 760 -39.81 -51.03 8.08
CA TYR A 760 -38.65 -50.97 8.96
C TYR A 760 -37.50 -51.77 8.36
N ALA A 761 -36.27 -51.31 8.59
CA ALA A 761 -35.08 -52.07 8.24
C ALA A 761 -35.01 -53.38 9.05
N THR A 762 -34.95 -54.51 8.36
CA THR A 762 -35.02 -55.84 8.97
C THR A 762 -33.65 -56.37 9.33
N ASN A 763 -32.68 -56.17 8.44
CA ASN A 763 -31.29 -56.58 8.60
C ASN A 763 -30.37 -55.37 8.35
N PRO A 764 -29.13 -55.37 8.88
CA PRO A 764 -28.15 -54.33 8.58
C PRO A 764 -27.56 -54.55 7.19
N GLN A 765 -28.41 -54.53 6.16
CA GLN A 765 -28.07 -54.75 4.77
C GLN A 765 -28.99 -53.92 3.88
N TRP A 766 -28.50 -53.64 2.69
CA TRP A 766 -29.26 -53.14 1.56
C TRP A 766 -29.77 -54.31 0.71
N GLN A 767 -30.73 -54.07 -0.16
CA GLN A 767 -31.24 -55.00 -1.14
C GLN A 767 -31.37 -54.31 -2.49
N GLU A 768 -30.84 -54.95 -3.53
CA GLU A 768 -31.05 -54.48 -4.89
C GLU A 768 -32.53 -54.64 -5.27
N LEU A 769 -33.09 -53.65 -5.94
CA LEU A 769 -34.48 -53.69 -6.41
C LEU A 769 -34.76 -54.91 -7.30
N GLY A 770 -33.83 -55.24 -8.20
CA GLY A 770 -33.94 -56.36 -9.15
C GLY A 770 -34.99 -56.15 -10.24
N THR A 771 -34.92 -56.96 -11.30
CA THR A 771 -35.88 -56.90 -12.41
C THR A 771 -37.29 -57.22 -11.93
N GLY A 772 -38.24 -56.30 -12.15
CA GLY A 772 -39.65 -56.46 -11.75
C GLY A 772 -39.94 -56.23 -10.27
N GLY A 773 -38.95 -55.81 -9.46
CA GLY A 773 -39.16 -55.43 -8.07
C GLY A 773 -39.69 -54.00 -7.92
N THR A 774 -40.34 -53.73 -6.79
CA THR A 774 -40.77 -52.39 -6.37
C THR A 774 -39.99 -51.96 -5.12
N PRO A 775 -39.90 -50.65 -4.78
CA PRO A 775 -39.10 -50.21 -3.63
C PRO A 775 -39.38 -50.98 -2.35
N HIS A 776 -40.64 -51.39 -2.13
CA HIS A 776 -41.09 -52.15 -0.96
C HIS A 776 -41.34 -53.65 -1.19
N ASP A 777 -41.05 -54.15 -2.39
CA ASP A 777 -41.00 -55.58 -2.73
C ASP A 777 -39.79 -55.85 -3.66
N PRO A 778 -38.56 -55.61 -3.18
CA PRO A 778 -37.34 -55.83 -3.95
C PRO A 778 -37.10 -57.33 -4.24
N LYS A 779 -36.63 -57.63 -5.46
CA LYS A 779 -36.37 -59.00 -5.96
C LYS A 779 -34.89 -59.32 -6.14
N GLY A 780 -34.02 -58.34 -5.99
CA GLY A 780 -32.58 -58.51 -6.11
C GLY A 780 -31.92 -59.06 -4.84
N PRO A 781 -30.62 -59.37 -4.91
CA PRO A 781 -29.85 -59.88 -3.77
C PRO A 781 -29.68 -58.84 -2.67
N THR A 782 -29.48 -59.31 -1.44
CA THR A 782 -29.05 -58.46 -0.31
C THR A 782 -27.54 -58.22 -0.34
N LEU A 783 -27.13 -57.02 0.04
CA LEU A 783 -25.77 -56.49 -0.09
C LEU A 783 -25.42 -55.67 1.15
N LYS A 784 -24.17 -55.74 1.59
CA LYS A 784 -23.59 -54.76 2.53
C LYS A 784 -23.29 -53.46 1.80
N ALA A 785 -23.32 -52.34 2.52
CA ALA A 785 -22.96 -51.04 1.96
C ALA A 785 -21.56 -51.05 1.30
N SER A 786 -20.59 -51.76 1.89
CA SER A 786 -19.24 -51.95 1.31
C SER A 786 -19.23 -52.73 -0.01
N GLN A 787 -20.21 -53.60 -0.23
CA GLN A 787 -20.39 -54.31 -1.49
C GLN A 787 -20.97 -53.38 -2.54
N ILE A 788 -21.94 -52.52 -2.19
CA ILE A 788 -22.48 -51.48 -3.10
C ILE A 788 -21.38 -50.52 -3.54
N THR A 789 -20.54 -50.04 -2.61
CA THR A 789 -19.42 -49.15 -2.98
C THR A 789 -18.46 -49.83 -3.96
N THR A 790 -18.11 -51.09 -3.72
CA THR A 790 -17.25 -51.89 -4.61
C THR A 790 -17.90 -52.14 -5.98
N ASP A 791 -19.20 -52.44 -6.00
CA ASP A 791 -19.99 -52.69 -7.20
C ASP A 791 -20.06 -51.42 -8.08
N SER A 792 -20.25 -50.24 -7.46
CA SER A 792 -20.29 -48.96 -8.17
C SER A 792 -19.01 -48.65 -8.95
N VAL A 793 -17.85 -49.15 -8.52
CA VAL A 793 -16.57 -48.99 -9.25
C VAL A 793 -16.51 -49.86 -10.50
N THR A 794 -17.07 -51.07 -10.45
CA THR A 794 -16.84 -52.09 -11.47
C THR A 794 -17.99 -52.18 -12.49
N ARG A 795 -19.23 -51.94 -12.08
CA ARG A 795 -20.43 -52.05 -12.94
C ARG A 795 -20.70 -50.83 -13.82
N ARG A 796 -21.57 -51.03 -14.82
CA ARG A 796 -21.83 -50.09 -15.94
C ARG A 796 -23.31 -50.04 -16.36
N ASP A 797 -24.22 -50.27 -15.42
CA ASP A 797 -25.66 -50.27 -15.61
C ASP A 797 -26.36 -49.50 -14.47
N VAL A 798 -27.64 -49.16 -14.65
CA VAL A 798 -28.41 -48.44 -13.62
C VAL A 798 -28.96 -49.43 -12.60
N ARG A 799 -28.74 -49.16 -11.30
CA ARG A 799 -29.20 -50.00 -10.19
C ARG A 799 -29.82 -49.14 -9.11
N THR A 800 -30.92 -49.63 -8.53
CA THR A 800 -31.55 -49.04 -7.35
C THR A 800 -31.39 -50.01 -6.19
N TYR A 801 -30.94 -49.48 -5.06
CA TYR A 801 -30.78 -50.21 -3.80
C TYR A 801 -31.73 -49.59 -2.79
N VAL A 802 -32.42 -50.45 -2.04
CA VAL A 802 -33.25 -50.07 -0.90
C VAL A 802 -32.70 -50.73 0.36
N TRP A 803 -33.09 -50.30 1.56
CA TRP A 803 -32.83 -51.10 2.75
C TRP A 803 -33.55 -52.45 2.66
N ASP A 804 -32.90 -53.52 3.15
CA ASP A 804 -33.60 -54.78 3.40
C ASP A 804 -34.67 -54.55 4.46
N GLN A 805 -35.93 -54.82 4.12
CA GLN A 805 -37.07 -54.28 4.83
C GLN A 805 -38.25 -55.23 4.92
N THR A 806 -39.04 -55.01 5.95
CA THR A 806 -40.32 -55.68 6.15
C THR A 806 -41.40 -54.64 6.39
N GLY A 807 -42.41 -54.62 5.53
CA GLY A 807 -43.64 -53.86 5.81
C GLY A 807 -44.40 -54.48 6.97
N TRP A 808 -44.89 -53.63 7.86
CA TRP A 808 -45.95 -53.96 8.81
C TRP A 808 -47.23 -53.32 8.31
N GLN A 809 -48.24 -54.12 8.08
CA GLN A 809 -49.61 -53.61 8.01
C GLN A 809 -50.07 -53.42 9.45
N THR A 810 -50.47 -52.19 9.81
CA THR A 810 -51.20 -51.96 11.05
C THR A 810 -52.59 -52.57 10.87
N PHE A 811 -52.84 -53.70 11.52
CA PHE A 811 -54.10 -54.41 11.36
C PHE A 811 -55.07 -54.04 12.49
N TYR A 812 -56.15 -53.36 12.08
CA TYR A 812 -57.39 -53.12 12.82
C TYR A 812 -57.30 -52.29 14.11
N THR A 813 -57.63 -50.99 14.00
CA THR A 813 -58.43 -50.38 15.08
C THR A 813 -59.84 -50.94 14.89
N TYR A 814 -60.25 -51.92 15.68
CA TYR A 814 -61.65 -52.34 15.66
C TYR A 814 -62.50 -51.14 16.09
N ALA A 815 -63.48 -50.80 15.26
CA ALA A 815 -64.46 -49.78 15.57
C ALA A 815 -65.14 -50.11 16.91
N LEU A 816 -65.39 -49.06 17.71
CA LEU A 816 -66.19 -49.04 18.94
C LEU A 816 -66.89 -50.37 19.24
N ILE A 817 -66.38 -51.13 20.21
CA ILE A 817 -67.20 -52.15 20.86
C ILE A 817 -68.08 -51.39 21.86
N ASP A 818 -69.27 -51.00 21.41
CA ASP A 818 -70.28 -50.40 22.28
C ASP A 818 -70.87 -51.49 23.17
N PHE A 819 -70.54 -51.45 24.45
CA PHE A 819 -71.14 -52.32 25.46
C PHE A 819 -72.50 -51.79 25.97
N GLY A 820 -72.99 -50.69 25.38
CA GLY A 820 -74.26 -50.06 25.64
C GLY A 820 -74.22 -49.04 26.78
N PHE A 821 -75.40 -48.47 27.06
CA PHE A 821 -75.65 -47.51 28.13
C PHE A 821 -75.46 -48.14 29.53
N GLN A 822 -74.41 -47.75 30.25
CA GLN A 822 -74.06 -48.35 31.54
C GLN A 822 -74.83 -47.68 32.69
N LYS A 823 -75.49 -48.49 33.53
CA LYS A 823 -76.18 -48.07 34.76
C LYS A 823 -75.43 -48.63 35.98
N PRO A 824 -75.29 -47.91 37.12
CA PRO A 824 -74.54 -48.37 38.31
C PRO A 824 -74.99 -49.70 38.95
N ALA A 825 -76.06 -50.33 38.45
CA ALA A 825 -76.65 -51.54 39.03
C ALA A 825 -76.31 -52.85 38.27
N PHE A 826 -75.38 -52.85 37.31
CA PHE A 826 -74.83 -54.09 36.76
C PHE A 826 -73.92 -54.77 37.81
N THR A 827 -74.48 -55.65 38.64
CA THR A 827 -73.72 -56.42 39.64
C THR A 827 -73.22 -57.75 39.05
N ASN A 828 -71.90 -57.97 39.06
CA ASN A 828 -71.23 -59.25 38.75
C ASN A 828 -71.58 -59.91 37.40
N LYS A 829 -72.15 -59.18 36.43
CA LYS A 829 -72.44 -59.71 35.09
C LYS A 829 -71.30 -59.40 34.13
N GLU A 830 -70.74 -60.45 33.55
CA GLU A 830 -69.79 -60.38 32.44
C GLU A 830 -70.58 -60.16 31.14
N VAL A 831 -70.36 -59.03 30.47
CA VAL A 831 -70.95 -58.75 29.15
C VAL A 831 -69.89 -58.97 28.09
N LYS A 832 -70.08 -60.00 27.27
CA LYS A 832 -69.17 -60.34 26.16
C LYS A 832 -69.62 -59.64 24.89
N SER A 833 -68.66 -59.18 24.09
CA SER A 833 -68.87 -58.83 22.69
C SER A 833 -69.34 -60.05 21.89
N THR A 834 -69.83 -59.83 20.67
CA THR A 834 -69.96 -60.90 19.68
C THR A 834 -68.59 -61.49 19.35
N ASN A 835 -68.55 -62.78 18.99
CA ASN A 835 -67.33 -63.46 18.51
C ASN A 835 -66.72 -62.66 17.37
N GLN A 836 -65.51 -62.18 17.61
CA GLN A 836 -64.64 -61.60 16.60
C GLN A 836 -63.65 -62.65 16.14
N THR A 837 -63.01 -62.43 15.01
CA THR A 837 -61.95 -63.31 14.53
C THR A 837 -60.84 -62.44 13.96
N PHE A 838 -59.62 -62.60 14.48
CA PHE A 838 -58.45 -62.09 13.78
C PHE A 838 -58.24 -62.98 12.57
N THR A 839 -58.34 -62.44 11.37
CA THR A 839 -58.01 -63.14 10.13
C THR A 839 -56.85 -62.44 9.46
N GLU A 840 -55.76 -63.17 9.23
CA GLU A 840 -54.56 -62.68 8.56
C GLU A 840 -54.08 -63.71 7.54
N THR A 841 -53.78 -63.28 6.31
CA THR A 841 -53.23 -64.14 5.25
C THR A 841 -51.73 -63.92 5.14
N ASP A 842 -50.93 -64.93 5.51
CA ASP A 842 -49.47 -64.87 5.36
C ASP A 842 -49.07 -64.95 3.88
N THR A 843 -48.32 -63.95 3.40
CA THR A 843 -47.89 -63.86 2.00
C THR A 843 -46.37 -63.90 1.82
N ARG A 844 -45.56 -64.19 2.86
CA ARG A 844 -44.08 -64.14 2.72
C ARG A 844 -43.35 -65.32 3.37
N ASN A 845 -42.28 -65.76 2.70
CA ASN A 845 -41.27 -66.73 3.14
C ASN A 845 -40.56 -66.43 4.49
N ALA A 846 -40.77 -65.27 5.11
CA ALA A 846 -39.98 -64.79 6.25
C ALA A 846 -40.36 -65.39 7.63
N ARG A 847 -41.47 -66.15 7.72
CA ARG A 847 -41.96 -66.78 8.95
C ARG A 847 -41.88 -68.31 9.00
N GLN A 848 -41.36 -68.97 7.96
CA GLN A 848 -41.30 -70.44 7.92
C GLN A 848 -40.57 -70.98 9.16
N GLY A 849 -41.29 -71.70 10.02
CA GLY A 849 -40.75 -72.30 11.26
C GLY A 849 -40.55 -71.37 12.46
N LYS A 850 -41.10 -70.14 12.48
CA LYS A 850 -41.01 -69.21 13.62
C LYS A 850 -42.34 -69.13 14.40
N THR A 851 -42.27 -69.00 15.72
CA THR A 851 -43.42 -68.71 16.57
C THR A 851 -43.78 -67.22 16.56
N TRP A 852 -45.03 -66.94 16.87
CA TRP A 852 -45.61 -65.60 16.93
C TRP A 852 -46.61 -65.53 18.09
N LYS A 853 -46.92 -64.31 18.51
CA LYS A 853 -47.82 -64.03 19.63
C LYS A 853 -48.67 -62.80 19.33
N ILE A 854 -49.87 -62.73 19.87
CA ILE A 854 -50.66 -61.49 19.88
C ILE A 854 -50.52 -60.90 21.27
N GLU A 855 -50.16 -59.62 21.32
CA GLU A 855 -50.18 -58.82 22.52
C GLU A 855 -51.38 -57.87 22.50
N ALA A 856 -52.00 -57.64 23.65
CA ALA A 856 -53.08 -56.69 23.80
C ALA A 856 -52.74 -55.67 24.90
N SER A 857 -53.06 -54.40 24.66
CA SER A 857 -52.95 -53.32 25.65
C SER A 857 -54.11 -52.35 25.52
N VAL A 858 -54.49 -51.72 26.64
CA VAL A 858 -55.47 -50.64 26.69
C VAL A 858 -54.74 -49.31 26.45
N THR A 859 -54.86 -48.75 25.25
CA THR A 859 -54.22 -47.49 24.87
C THR A 859 -55.07 -46.27 25.25
N LYS A 860 -56.39 -46.45 25.41
CA LYS A 860 -57.28 -45.47 26.03
C LYS A 860 -58.20 -46.19 27.02
N PRO A 861 -58.19 -45.84 28.32
CA PRO A 861 -59.09 -46.45 29.29
C PRO A 861 -60.54 -46.15 28.97
N MET A 862 -61.47 -46.94 29.50
CA MET A 862 -62.90 -46.70 29.30
C MET A 862 -63.34 -45.41 29.98
N GLN A 863 -63.69 -44.41 29.18
CA GLN A 863 -64.06 -43.06 29.60
C GLN A 863 -65.49 -42.74 29.17
N LEU A 864 -66.21 -41.99 30.01
CA LEU A 864 -67.54 -41.51 29.68
C LEU A 864 -67.46 -40.56 28.48
N ASP A 865 -68.22 -40.82 27.41
CA ASP A 865 -68.14 -40.06 26.16
C ASP A 865 -68.45 -38.57 26.34
N THR A 866 -69.31 -38.25 27.30
CA THR A 866 -69.70 -36.86 27.63
C THR A 866 -68.75 -36.17 28.62
N ASP A 867 -67.82 -36.90 29.26
CA ASP A 867 -66.88 -36.36 30.25
C ASP A 867 -65.65 -37.28 30.39
N SER A 868 -64.57 -36.95 29.65
CA SER A 868 -63.35 -37.74 29.60
C SER A 868 -62.57 -37.80 30.93
N THR A 869 -62.95 -37.00 31.94
CA THR A 869 -62.34 -37.07 33.29
C THR A 869 -62.88 -38.24 34.11
N LYS A 870 -64.02 -38.81 33.71
CA LYS A 870 -64.68 -39.94 34.40
C LYS A 870 -64.36 -41.26 33.70
N SER A 871 -63.38 -41.98 34.24
CA SER A 871 -62.97 -43.30 33.75
C SER A 871 -63.48 -44.42 34.66
N ILE A 872 -63.72 -45.60 34.11
CA ILE A 872 -64.00 -46.81 34.91
C ILE A 872 -62.71 -47.26 35.59
N SER A 873 -62.71 -47.42 36.92
CA SER A 873 -61.55 -47.88 37.68
C SER A 873 -61.34 -49.40 37.59
N GLY A 874 -60.10 -49.86 37.79
CA GLY A 874 -59.82 -51.29 38.02
C GLY A 874 -59.64 -52.19 36.78
N ASN A 875 -59.33 -51.63 35.61
CA ASN A 875 -59.08 -52.38 34.36
C ASN A 875 -60.22 -53.36 34.02
N PRO A 876 -61.38 -52.86 33.60
CA PRO A 876 -62.58 -53.67 33.48
C PRO A 876 -62.62 -54.57 32.23
N LEU A 877 -61.67 -54.40 31.31
CA LEU A 877 -61.63 -55.06 30.01
C LEU A 877 -60.88 -56.38 30.07
N TRP A 878 -61.52 -57.44 29.62
CA TRP A 878 -60.96 -58.78 29.57
C TRP A 878 -60.95 -59.28 28.14
N PHE A 879 -59.80 -59.79 27.68
CA PHE A 879 -59.68 -60.49 26.42
C PHE A 879 -59.88 -61.99 26.63
N TYR A 880 -60.71 -62.59 25.78
CA TYR A 880 -61.00 -64.00 25.77
C TYR A 880 -60.51 -64.55 24.45
N ASP A 881 -59.46 -65.35 24.55
CA ASP A 881 -59.04 -66.19 23.45
C ASP A 881 -60.00 -67.37 23.37
N THR A 882 -60.88 -67.39 22.37
CA THR A 882 -61.86 -68.48 22.25
C THR A 882 -61.29 -69.72 21.60
N ASP A 883 -60.10 -69.62 21.02
CA ASP A 883 -59.36 -70.75 20.47
C ASP A 883 -58.70 -71.58 21.58
N THR A 884 -58.00 -70.91 22.51
CA THR A 884 -57.33 -71.58 23.63
C THR A 884 -58.19 -71.67 24.91
N GLY A 885 -59.28 -70.89 24.99
CA GLY A 885 -60.12 -70.77 26.18
C GLY A 885 -59.55 -69.87 27.29
N ASN A 886 -58.38 -69.27 27.08
CA ASN A 886 -57.71 -68.42 28.05
C ASN A 886 -58.35 -67.03 28.19
N LYS A 887 -58.21 -66.43 29.37
CA LYS A 887 -58.76 -65.11 29.72
C LYS A 887 -57.68 -64.21 30.27
N TYR A 888 -57.61 -62.97 29.79
CA TYR A 888 -56.57 -62.01 30.14
C TYR A 888 -57.19 -60.69 30.57
N ASN A 889 -56.85 -60.19 31.76
CA ASN A 889 -57.28 -58.87 32.23
C ASN A 889 -56.42 -57.78 31.56
N LEU A 890 -56.99 -56.98 30.67
CA LEU A 890 -56.24 -56.01 29.87
C LEU A 890 -55.85 -54.79 30.69
N THR A 891 -54.58 -54.40 30.59
CA THR A 891 -54.01 -53.21 31.23
C THR A 891 -53.38 -52.29 30.19
N SER A 892 -52.85 -51.14 30.60
CA SER A 892 -52.07 -50.27 29.71
C SER A 892 -50.75 -50.88 29.26
N THR A 893 -50.24 -51.89 29.97
CA THR A 893 -49.03 -52.64 29.58
C THR A 893 -49.42 -53.76 28.61
N ALA A 894 -48.70 -53.85 27.49
CA ALA A 894 -48.87 -54.93 26.53
C ALA A 894 -48.62 -56.29 27.19
N GLN A 895 -49.59 -57.20 27.03
CA GLN A 895 -49.49 -58.57 27.51
C GLN A 895 -49.81 -59.55 26.40
N THR A 896 -49.12 -60.68 26.39
CA THR A 896 -49.37 -61.76 25.43
C THR A 896 -50.71 -62.42 25.72
N VAL A 897 -51.62 -62.37 24.74
CA VAL A 897 -52.98 -62.91 24.82
C VAL A 897 -53.24 -64.09 23.90
N HIS A 898 -52.34 -64.38 22.96
CA HIS A 898 -52.37 -65.59 22.13
C HIS A 898 -50.96 -65.91 21.64
N THR A 899 -50.65 -67.17 21.36
CA THR A 899 -49.39 -67.61 20.74
C THR A 899 -49.67 -68.65 19.68
N GLY A 900 -49.00 -68.58 18.54
CA GLY A 900 -49.10 -69.60 17.49
C GLY A 900 -47.78 -69.87 16.79
N ALA A 901 -47.77 -70.92 15.98
CA ALA A 901 -46.64 -71.32 15.15
C ALA A 901 -47.08 -71.31 13.69
N ALA A 902 -46.27 -70.77 12.77
CA ALA A 902 -46.57 -70.85 11.34
C ALA A 902 -46.45 -72.30 10.85
N GLY A 903 -47.39 -72.76 10.02
CA GLY A 903 -47.29 -74.05 9.33
C GLY A 903 -46.25 -74.01 8.22
N ALA A 904 -45.98 -75.18 7.62
CA ALA A 904 -44.89 -75.34 6.65
C ALA A 904 -45.18 -74.75 5.25
N GLY A 905 -46.40 -74.24 5.02
CA GLY A 905 -46.92 -73.82 3.71
C GLY A 905 -46.63 -72.37 3.32
N TYR A 906 -46.68 -72.08 2.02
CA TYR A 906 -46.35 -70.76 1.43
C TYR A 906 -47.45 -69.68 1.64
N GLN A 907 -48.61 -70.07 2.17
CA GLN A 907 -49.72 -69.19 2.57
C GLN A 907 -50.52 -69.87 3.67
N ASP A 908 -50.36 -69.42 4.91
CA ASP A 908 -51.21 -69.84 6.02
C ASP A 908 -52.13 -68.70 6.43
N ASN A 909 -53.43 -69.00 6.52
CA ASN A 909 -54.39 -68.08 7.09
C ASN A 909 -54.40 -68.27 8.61
N ILE A 910 -53.91 -67.27 9.35
CA ILE A 910 -54.04 -67.21 10.80
C ILE A 910 -55.46 -66.74 11.09
N SER A 911 -56.28 -67.60 11.69
CA SER A 911 -57.66 -67.30 12.07
C SER A 911 -57.86 -67.57 13.55
N ILE A 912 -57.90 -66.52 14.37
CA ILE A 912 -58.01 -66.65 15.83
C ILE A 912 -59.33 -66.05 16.29
N PRO A 913 -60.31 -66.86 16.70
CA PRO A 913 -61.55 -66.33 17.25
C PRO A 913 -61.32 -65.79 18.68
N TRP A 914 -61.91 -64.63 18.99
CA TRP A 914 -61.78 -63.99 20.30
C TRP A 914 -63.04 -63.20 20.70
N ASN A 915 -63.14 -62.85 21.99
CA ASN A 915 -64.14 -61.92 22.53
C ASN A 915 -63.50 -60.90 23.47
N LEU A 916 -64.04 -59.68 23.52
CA LEU A 916 -63.80 -58.77 24.64
C LEU A 916 -64.97 -58.84 25.61
N ALA A 917 -64.70 -58.79 26.90
CA ALA A 917 -65.75 -58.66 27.90
C ALA A 917 -65.45 -57.53 28.87
N ILE A 918 -66.50 -56.92 29.38
CA ILE A 918 -66.41 -56.00 30.51
C ILE A 918 -66.87 -56.73 31.77
N LYS A 919 -66.05 -56.62 32.82
CA LYS A 919 -66.41 -57.04 34.17
C LYS A 919 -66.03 -55.93 35.15
N THR A 920 -67.05 -55.26 35.69
CA THR A 920 -66.92 -54.13 36.62
C THR A 920 -67.63 -54.42 37.93
N ASN A 921 -67.14 -53.88 39.05
CA ASN A 921 -67.96 -53.75 40.25
C ASN A 921 -68.77 -52.44 40.20
N PRO A 922 -69.93 -52.36 40.87
CA PRO A 922 -70.76 -51.15 40.89
C PRO A 922 -70.04 -49.87 41.33
N ILE A 923 -69.02 -49.99 42.18
CA ILE A 923 -68.24 -48.85 42.69
C ILE A 923 -67.24 -48.29 41.66
N ASP A 924 -66.96 -49.05 40.59
CA ASP A 924 -65.97 -48.69 39.57
C ASP A 924 -66.54 -47.83 38.44
N ILE A 925 -67.87 -47.68 38.36
CA ILE A 925 -68.55 -46.89 37.30
C ILE A 925 -68.91 -45.50 37.86
N PRO A 926 -68.23 -44.42 37.44
CA PRO A 926 -68.38 -43.11 38.08
C PRO A 926 -69.68 -42.37 37.73
N ALA A 927 -70.37 -42.73 36.65
CA ALA A 927 -71.63 -42.09 36.21
C ALA A 927 -72.43 -43.00 35.25
N THR A 928 -73.69 -42.64 34.98
CA THR A 928 -74.51 -43.34 33.97
C THR A 928 -74.26 -42.74 32.59
N GLY A 929 -74.01 -43.57 31.57
CA GLY A 929 -73.85 -43.12 30.17
C GLY A 929 -73.09 -44.10 29.27
N HIS A 930 -72.69 -43.63 28.09
CA HIS A 930 -71.87 -44.41 27.13
C HIS A 930 -70.38 -44.22 27.44
N TYR A 931 -69.66 -45.34 27.49
CA TYR A 931 -68.23 -45.35 27.76
C TYR A 931 -67.47 -45.93 26.58
N THR A 932 -66.46 -45.21 26.11
CA THR A 932 -65.55 -45.67 25.05
C THR A 932 -64.14 -45.85 25.56
N GLY A 933 -63.47 -46.89 25.09
CA GLY A 933 -62.05 -47.16 25.33
C GLY A 933 -61.39 -47.66 24.05
N GLN A 934 -60.07 -47.73 24.05
CA GLN A 934 -59.28 -48.22 22.92
C GLN A 934 -58.35 -49.33 23.40
N VAL A 935 -58.44 -50.48 22.72
CA VAL A 935 -57.53 -51.61 22.89
C VAL A 935 -56.72 -51.73 21.61
N THR A 936 -55.41 -51.83 21.76
CA THR A 936 -54.48 -52.10 20.66
C THR A 936 -54.06 -53.55 20.74
N PHE A 937 -54.19 -54.26 19.62
CA PHE A 937 -53.68 -55.62 19.43
C PHE A 937 -52.44 -55.56 18.53
N THR A 938 -51.38 -56.23 18.93
CA THR A 938 -50.10 -56.25 18.22
C THR A 938 -49.70 -57.69 17.95
N LEU A 939 -49.50 -58.05 16.69
CA LEU A 939 -48.95 -59.37 16.33
C LEU A 939 -47.41 -59.31 16.39
N VAL A 940 -46.81 -59.98 17.36
CA VAL A 940 -45.37 -60.00 17.66
C VAL A 940 -44.75 -61.34 17.25
N ASN A 941 -43.53 -61.37 16.75
CA ASN A 941 -42.81 -62.62 16.43
C ASN A 941 -41.73 -62.98 17.49
N ASP A 942 -41.09 -64.14 17.35
CA ASP A 942 -40.02 -64.63 18.25
C ASP A 942 -38.86 -63.68 18.51
N SER A 943 -38.65 -62.69 17.65
CA SER A 943 -37.62 -61.68 17.86
C SER A 943 -38.05 -60.51 18.74
N GLY A 944 -39.25 -60.57 19.35
CA GLY A 944 -39.78 -59.56 20.26
C GLY A 944 -40.25 -58.28 19.56
N ILE A 945 -40.56 -58.37 18.25
CA ILE A 945 -41.08 -57.28 17.41
C ILE A 945 -42.53 -57.55 17.08
#